data_AF-A0A9W6BYX8-F1
#
_entry.id   AF-A0A9W6BYX8-F1
#
_cell.length_a   1.000
_cell.length_b   1.000
_cell.length_c   1.000
_cell.angle_alpha   90.00
_cell.angle_beta   90.00
_cell.angle_gamma   90.00
#
_symmetry.space_group_name_H-M   'P 1'
#
loop_
_entity.id
_entity.type
_entity.pdbx_description
1 polymer ?
#
loop_
_entity_poly.entity_id
_entity_poly.type
_entity_poly.pdbx_seq_one_letter_code
_entity_poly.pdbx_strand_id
1 'polypeptide(L)'
;MQLHAQRAAMELRGRERLAPRPALLTQPAIFRHHRRGPSLAPTSRLAPAHVSLRGSNFVVRSTDNNHTESKAYAVNTEPTDRVLSIWRRVDAVCFDVDCTITVNDSLDLLAEFMGVKEPVEALTHKAMEGSLSLERALEERLNIINCSPQDIKNFISAHPPSSRLAPGIKELITSLQARGVAIYLISGGFRELTLPIACYLGIPKSNVFANRMNWQWDDETGEPTKLVGFDMSEPTAHNQGKPEAIARIRQRNPYNTVVMIGDGITDLEAVKITGGADLFIGYGGVVERPAVAAEAEWYVYDYKTLVDALARYRAAIIGSGAWACSAARMMAQNTQADDPADDFMDEVKMWVYEEEYEGRKLTEIINETHENPKYFPGFDLGPNVVAVPSIVDAAKDADLIVFCAPHQFMHNICKQLMGKVKPGAVAISLTKGMRVRPEGPQLISQMVRRYLGIDCSVLMGANIATDIGREQMSEAVIGYDDLDAAKKFRKLFERPYFRVGLLPDPVGAEMCGTLKNIVAIGAGMVDGLGLGPNSKATIIRQGLIEMRSFSKALYPSVRDDTFLECCGVGDLVATCYGGRNRLVAEAWTRAQLAGNPRSFEDLEAELLKGQKLQGVLTSNEVQEILKTRHWEHSYPLFTTINRIINGYLPPSIVVDYVAGSKFEVPGVESEAEEAFVPKRRLPAAQPQQQQQQQPAAALGARR
;
A
#
# COMPACT_ATOMS: atom_id res chain seq x y z
N MET A 1 -17.78 32.97 34.61
CA MET A 1 -16.68 33.23 35.56
C MET A 1 -16.66 32.10 36.57
N GLN A 2 -15.49 31.52 36.84
CA GLN A 2 -15.24 30.23 37.51
C GLN A 2 -15.44 28.97 36.63
N LEU A 3 -14.52 28.79 35.68
CA LEU A 3 -14.02 27.47 35.24
C LEU A 3 -12.82 27.63 34.28
N HIS A 4 -11.84 28.46 34.66
CA HIS A 4 -10.59 28.65 33.89
C HIS A 4 -9.33 28.80 34.77
N ALA A 5 -9.38 28.38 36.04
CA ALA A 5 -8.29 28.62 37.00
C ALA A 5 -7.60 27.35 37.55
N GLN A 6 -7.61 26.23 36.81
CA GLN A 6 -6.91 25.00 37.25
C GLN A 6 -6.20 24.24 36.11
N ARG A 7 -5.60 24.95 35.15
CA ARG A 7 -4.68 24.33 34.17
C ARG A 7 -3.40 25.12 33.88
N ALA A 8 -3.03 26.06 34.76
CA ALA A 8 -1.85 26.92 34.60
C ALA A 8 -0.84 26.79 35.75
N ALA A 9 -0.62 25.59 36.28
CA ALA A 9 0.29 25.36 37.41
C ALA A 9 1.09 24.04 37.32
N MET A 10 1.53 23.65 36.13
CA MET A 10 2.47 22.52 36.01
C MET A 10 3.43 22.67 34.81
N GLU A 11 3.97 23.86 34.60
CA GLU A 11 5.05 24.08 33.62
C GLU A 11 5.93 25.27 34.02
N LEU A 12 6.45 25.23 35.25
CA LEU A 12 7.48 26.15 35.74
C LEU A 12 8.41 25.39 36.68
N ARG A 13 9.34 24.63 36.11
CA ARG A 13 10.65 24.28 36.69
C ARG A 13 11.51 23.64 35.60
N GLY A 14 12.42 24.42 35.05
CA GLY A 14 13.35 23.95 34.02
C GLY A 14 13.86 25.08 33.11
N ARG A 15 14.32 26.19 33.69
CA ARG A 15 15.12 27.19 32.97
C ARG A 15 16.53 27.18 33.55
N GLU A 16 17.48 26.61 32.81
CA GLU A 16 18.84 27.12 32.78
C GLU A 16 19.27 27.39 31.33
N ARG A 17 19.37 28.70 31.06
CA ARG A 17 20.33 29.44 30.23
C ARG A 17 20.93 28.71 29.02
N LEU A 18 20.79 29.34 27.85
CA LEU A 18 21.95 29.73 27.01
C LEU A 18 21.51 30.85 26.04
N ALA A 19 22.25 31.95 26.08
CA ALA A 19 22.14 33.07 25.16
C ALA A 19 23.10 32.88 23.95
N PRO A 20 22.87 33.56 22.81
CA PRO A 20 23.46 33.22 21.52
C PRO A 20 24.63 34.13 21.12
N ARG A 21 25.57 33.66 20.27
CA ARG A 21 26.42 34.46 19.35
C ARG A 21 27.36 33.57 18.49
N PRO A 22 28.04 34.07 17.42
CA PRO A 22 27.56 34.03 16.03
C PRO A 22 28.59 33.43 15.02
N ALA A 23 28.26 33.55 13.73
CA ALA A 23 28.98 33.11 12.51
C ALA A 23 30.47 33.46 12.39
N LEU A 24 31.22 32.65 11.60
CA LEU A 24 32.19 33.13 10.60
C LEU A 24 32.79 32.00 9.71
N LEU A 25 32.71 32.27 8.39
CA LEU A 25 33.55 31.89 7.24
C LEU A 25 34.85 31.08 7.44
N THR A 26 35.12 30.10 6.57
CA THR A 26 36.19 30.09 5.51
C THR A 26 36.51 28.66 5.01
N GLN A 27 36.64 28.48 3.67
CA GLN A 27 37.40 27.41 2.99
C GLN A 27 38.88 27.87 2.78
N PRO A 28 39.83 27.19 2.06
CA PRO A 28 39.92 25.83 1.47
C PRO A 28 41.31 25.11 1.69
N ALA A 29 41.48 23.92 1.06
CA ALA A 29 42.66 23.46 0.27
C ALA A 29 43.42 22.16 0.69
N ILE A 30 43.29 21.14 -0.18
CA ILE A 30 44.32 20.37 -0.92
C ILE A 30 45.70 20.12 -0.27
N PHE A 31 46.14 18.85 -0.17
CA PHE A 31 47.50 18.41 -0.57
C PHE A 31 47.59 16.90 -0.87
N ARG A 32 48.23 16.57 -2.00
CA ARG A 32 48.66 15.24 -2.47
C ARG A 32 49.98 14.84 -1.81
N HIS A 33 50.25 13.53 -1.66
CA HIS A 33 51.61 13.00 -1.81
C HIS A 33 51.67 11.58 -2.39
N HIS A 34 52.51 11.44 -3.42
CA HIS A 34 53.01 10.22 -4.06
C HIS A 34 54.19 9.60 -3.29
N ARG A 35 54.37 8.26 -3.39
CA ARG A 35 55.65 7.52 -3.63
C ARG A 35 55.39 6.02 -3.90
N ARG A 36 55.50 5.55 -5.17
CA ARG A 36 56.45 4.53 -5.73
C ARG A 36 57.03 3.53 -4.70
N GLY A 37 56.76 2.20 -4.71
CA GLY A 37 57.13 1.12 -5.66
C GLY A 37 58.05 0.09 -4.91
N PRO A 38 58.27 -1.21 -5.29
CA PRO A 38 58.00 -1.88 -6.58
C PRO A 38 57.36 -3.31 -6.54
N SER A 39 56.76 -3.68 -7.68
CA SER A 39 56.72 -4.98 -8.40
C SER A 39 57.05 -6.33 -7.72
N LEU A 40 56.10 -7.27 -7.79
CA LEU A 40 56.30 -8.67 -8.20
C LEU A 40 54.99 -9.21 -8.83
N ALA A 41 55.08 -9.81 -10.03
CA ALA A 41 53.97 -10.37 -10.81
C ALA A 41 53.88 -11.92 -10.63
N PRO A 42 53.03 -12.65 -11.37
CA PRO A 42 51.71 -13.07 -10.94
C PRO A 42 51.61 -14.60 -10.75
N THR A 43 50.68 -15.06 -9.91
CA THR A 43 50.24 -16.47 -9.91
C THR A 43 48.77 -16.56 -10.25
N SER A 44 48.50 -17.35 -11.29
CA SER A 44 47.21 -17.74 -11.85
C SER A 44 46.25 -18.32 -10.81
N ARG A 45 44.97 -17.94 -10.86
CA ARG A 45 43.83 -18.82 -10.53
C ARG A 45 42.52 -18.31 -11.13
N LEU A 46 42.13 -19.01 -12.19
CA LEU A 46 40.80 -19.43 -12.64
C LEU A 46 39.55 -18.65 -12.16
N ALA A 47 38.77 -18.22 -13.16
CA ALA A 47 37.40 -17.73 -13.07
C ALA A 47 36.44 -18.75 -12.40
N PRO A 48 35.38 -18.30 -11.70
CA PRO A 48 34.36 -19.21 -11.20
C PRO A 48 33.46 -19.63 -12.36
N ALA A 49 33.39 -20.94 -12.59
CA ALA A 49 32.46 -21.55 -13.52
C ALA A 49 31.02 -21.41 -13.01
N HIS A 50 30.12 -21.05 -13.92
CA HIS A 50 28.68 -21.24 -13.78
C HIS A 50 28.39 -22.71 -13.44
N VAL A 51 27.88 -22.98 -12.24
CA VAL A 51 27.26 -24.26 -11.90
C VAL A 51 25.76 -24.10 -12.08
N SER A 52 25.25 -24.68 -13.17
CA SER A 52 23.83 -24.97 -13.33
C SER A 52 23.49 -26.12 -12.36
N LEU A 53 22.75 -25.80 -11.29
CA LEU A 53 22.15 -26.81 -10.41
C LEU A 53 20.95 -27.43 -11.15
N ARG A 54 21.21 -28.48 -11.92
CA ARG A 54 20.20 -29.48 -12.26
C ARG A 54 20.05 -30.41 -11.05
N GLY A 55 18.79 -30.72 -10.72
CA GLY A 55 18.35 -31.41 -9.51
C GLY A 55 19.22 -32.58 -9.07
N SER A 56 19.63 -32.53 -7.81
CA SER A 56 20.27 -33.62 -7.10
C SER A 56 19.28 -34.22 -6.12
N ASN A 57 18.76 -35.41 -6.43
CA ASN A 57 18.13 -36.29 -5.45
C ASN A 57 19.17 -36.66 -4.39
N PHE A 58 19.00 -36.20 -3.16
CA PHE A 58 19.80 -36.65 -2.02
C PHE A 58 19.38 -38.08 -1.65
N VAL A 59 20.33 -39.00 -1.62
CA VAL A 59 20.16 -40.38 -1.15
C VAL A 59 20.93 -40.54 0.15
N VAL A 60 20.22 -40.77 1.25
CA VAL A 60 20.82 -41.09 2.55
C VAL A 60 21.13 -42.59 2.61
N ARG A 61 22.37 -42.94 2.94
CA ARG A 61 22.75 -44.33 3.30
C ARG A 61 22.90 -44.41 4.82
N SER A 62 22.06 -45.24 5.44
CA SER A 62 22.28 -45.75 6.79
C SER A 62 23.01 -47.10 6.71
N THR A 63 24.03 -47.27 7.54
CA THR A 63 24.66 -48.58 7.78
C THR A 63 23.99 -49.20 9.00
N ASP A 64 22.95 -50.00 8.78
CA ASP A 64 22.49 -51.00 9.75
C ASP A 64 22.00 -52.26 9.02
N ASN A 65 22.57 -53.39 9.41
CA ASN A 65 22.21 -54.71 8.91
C ASN A 65 20.83 -55.11 9.46
N ASN A 66 19.77 -54.86 8.69
CA ASN A 66 18.61 -55.75 8.63
C ASN A 66 17.81 -55.49 7.35
N HIS A 67 17.47 -56.56 6.64
CA HIS A 67 16.74 -56.52 5.39
C HIS A 67 15.29 -56.03 5.59
N THR A 68 15.06 -54.76 5.34
CA THR A 68 13.75 -54.20 4.97
C THR A 68 13.97 -53.19 3.85
N GLU A 69 13.27 -53.36 2.73
CA GLU A 69 13.36 -52.48 1.56
C GLU A 69 13.04 -51.03 1.94
N SER A 70 14.04 -50.14 1.88
CA SER A 70 13.86 -48.70 2.08
C SER A 70 13.20 -48.09 0.83
N LYS A 71 11.90 -47.83 0.88
CA LYS A 71 11.25 -46.95 -0.11
C LYS A 71 11.81 -45.54 0.05
N ALA A 72 12.44 -45.01 -0.99
CA ALA A 72 12.82 -43.60 -1.06
C ALA A 72 11.54 -42.77 -1.20
N TYR A 73 11.18 -42.01 -0.16
CA TYR A 73 10.07 -41.06 -0.22
C TYR A 73 10.56 -39.76 -0.87
N ALA A 74 9.87 -39.31 -1.92
CA ALA A 74 10.14 -38.00 -2.51
C ALA A 74 9.49 -36.91 -1.63
N VAL A 75 10.28 -35.93 -1.19
CA VAL A 75 9.81 -34.80 -0.39
C VAL A 75 9.39 -33.66 -1.33
N ASN A 76 8.21 -33.08 -1.10
CA ASN A 76 7.66 -32.01 -1.93
C ASN A 76 8.23 -30.63 -1.55
N THR A 77 9.47 -30.35 -1.94
CA THR A 77 10.12 -29.05 -1.65
C THR A 77 9.68 -27.92 -2.58
N GLU A 78 9.17 -28.26 -3.76
CA GLU A 78 8.62 -27.29 -4.72
C GLU A 78 7.08 -27.28 -4.62
N PRO A 79 6.46 -26.12 -4.34
CA PRO A 79 5.01 -26.04 -4.20
C PRO A 79 4.31 -26.10 -5.56
N THR A 80 3.16 -26.74 -5.61
CA THR A 80 2.28 -26.70 -6.78
C THR A 80 1.59 -25.33 -6.92
N ASP A 81 1.04 -25.03 -8.10
CA ASP A 81 0.25 -23.80 -8.31
C ASP A 81 -0.93 -23.68 -7.34
N ARG A 82 -1.56 -24.81 -6.99
CA ARG A 82 -2.62 -24.86 -5.96
C ARG A 82 -2.09 -24.38 -4.62
N VAL A 83 -0.99 -24.94 -4.14
CA VAL A 83 -0.37 -24.58 -2.86
C VAL A 83 -0.01 -23.10 -2.82
N LEU A 84 0.67 -22.60 -3.87
CA LEU A 84 1.01 -21.18 -3.98
C LEU A 84 -0.24 -20.29 -3.99
N SER A 85 -1.32 -20.72 -4.63
CA SER A 85 -2.57 -19.94 -4.67
C SER A 85 -3.21 -19.80 -3.29
N ILE A 86 -3.17 -20.86 -2.46
CA ILE A 86 -3.69 -20.85 -1.09
C ILE A 86 -2.77 -19.99 -0.22
N TRP A 87 -1.46 -20.24 -0.26
CA TRP A 87 -0.47 -19.49 0.54
C TRP A 87 -0.54 -17.98 0.30
N ARG A 88 -0.68 -17.56 -0.96
CA ARG A 88 -0.73 -16.14 -1.34
C ARG A 88 -2.05 -15.44 -0.98
N ARG A 89 -3.11 -16.19 -0.69
CA ARG A 89 -4.45 -15.68 -0.38
C ARG A 89 -4.87 -15.98 1.07
N VAL A 90 -3.95 -16.51 1.87
CA VAL A 90 -4.22 -17.00 3.21
C VAL A 90 -4.84 -15.91 4.09
N ASP A 91 -5.96 -16.21 4.75
CA ASP A 91 -6.59 -15.30 5.71
C ASP A 91 -6.02 -15.50 7.12
N ALA A 92 -5.69 -16.75 7.47
CA ALA A 92 -5.08 -17.10 8.75
C ALA A 92 -4.00 -18.19 8.64
N VAL A 93 -2.90 -18.02 9.37
CA VAL A 93 -1.84 -19.03 9.49
C VAL A 93 -1.77 -19.50 10.94
N CYS A 94 -1.90 -20.80 11.13
CA CYS A 94 -1.72 -21.49 12.39
C CYS A 94 -0.34 -22.12 12.42
N PHE A 95 0.45 -21.79 13.44
CA PHE A 95 1.77 -22.36 13.65
C PHE A 95 1.75 -23.32 14.84
N ASP A 96 2.41 -24.46 14.68
CA ASP A 96 2.94 -25.17 15.83
C ASP A 96 4.02 -24.33 16.53
N VAL A 97 4.23 -24.58 17.81
CA VAL A 97 5.22 -23.84 18.59
C VAL A 97 6.53 -24.60 18.67
N ASP A 98 6.49 -25.79 19.24
CA ASP A 98 7.67 -26.59 19.54
C ASP A 98 8.29 -27.12 18.23
N CYS A 99 9.61 -27.03 18.08
CA CYS A 99 10.36 -27.40 16.86
C CYS A 99 9.92 -26.71 15.55
N THR A 100 9.00 -25.75 15.62
CA THR A 100 8.52 -24.97 14.48
C THR A 100 8.81 -23.49 14.71
N ILE A 101 8.14 -22.84 15.66
CA ILE A 101 8.50 -21.47 16.08
C ILE A 101 9.74 -21.47 16.93
N THR A 102 9.94 -22.49 17.78
CA THR A 102 11.11 -22.60 18.65
C THR A 102 12.09 -23.67 18.17
N VAL A 103 13.38 -23.47 18.45
CA VAL A 103 14.44 -24.46 18.11
C VAL A 103 14.50 -25.66 19.06
N ASN A 104 13.72 -25.64 20.14
CA ASN A 104 13.61 -26.72 21.13
C ASN A 104 12.15 -26.95 21.50
N ASP A 105 11.84 -28.16 21.98
CA ASP A 105 10.60 -28.44 22.73
C ASP A 105 10.63 -27.69 24.06
N SER A 106 9.57 -26.92 24.32
CA SER A 106 9.47 -26.03 25.49
C SER A 106 9.49 -26.79 26.80
N LEU A 107 8.91 -27.98 26.83
CA LEU A 107 8.76 -28.77 28.06
C LEU A 107 10.02 -29.58 28.35
N ASP A 108 10.71 -30.07 27.31
CA ASP A 108 12.04 -30.69 27.47
C ASP A 108 13.09 -29.66 27.92
N LEU A 109 13.06 -28.44 27.38
CA LEU A 109 13.94 -27.36 27.81
C LEU A 109 13.66 -26.94 29.27
N LEU A 110 12.39 -26.95 29.69
CA LEU A 110 12.03 -26.73 31.10
C LEU A 110 12.53 -27.88 31.99
N ALA A 111 12.39 -29.14 31.55
CA ALA A 111 12.90 -30.29 32.28
C ALA A 111 14.42 -30.23 32.45
N GLU A 112 15.15 -29.81 31.42
CA GLU A 112 16.60 -29.56 31.48
C GLU A 112 16.95 -28.47 32.50
N PHE A 113 16.23 -27.34 32.49
CA PHE A 113 16.41 -26.28 33.47
C PHE A 113 16.14 -26.74 34.91
N MET A 114 15.16 -27.64 35.10
CA MET A 114 14.82 -28.23 36.38
C MET A 114 15.73 -29.41 36.79
N GLY A 115 16.66 -29.83 35.92
CA GLY A 115 17.60 -30.93 36.20
C GLY A 115 16.99 -32.34 36.08
N VAL A 116 15.87 -32.48 35.37
CA VAL A 116 15.11 -33.75 35.23
C VAL A 116 14.92 -34.16 33.76
N LYS A 117 15.87 -33.83 32.89
CA LYS A 117 15.81 -34.09 31.45
C LYS A 117 15.62 -35.57 31.10
N GLU A 118 16.53 -36.43 31.58
CA GLU A 118 16.56 -37.87 31.25
C GLU A 118 15.23 -38.61 31.49
N PRO A 119 14.56 -38.49 32.66
CA PRO A 119 13.29 -39.17 32.89
C PRO A 119 12.13 -38.60 32.04
N VAL A 120 12.19 -37.32 31.67
CA VAL A 120 11.16 -36.67 30.83
C VAL A 120 11.30 -37.10 29.36
N GLU A 121 12.53 -37.12 28.83
CA GLU A 121 12.81 -37.59 27.45
C GLU A 121 12.39 -39.05 27.25
N ALA A 122 12.63 -39.91 28.25
CA ALA A 122 12.21 -41.32 28.21
C ALA A 122 10.68 -41.49 28.07
N LEU A 123 9.89 -40.57 28.65
CA LEU A 123 8.43 -40.55 28.48
C LEU A 123 8.02 -40.01 27.12
N THR A 124 8.70 -38.97 26.62
CA THR A 124 8.47 -38.42 25.27
C THR A 124 8.66 -39.50 24.20
N HIS A 125 9.72 -40.30 24.29
CA HIS A 125 9.95 -41.43 23.37
C HIS A 125 8.84 -42.48 23.44
N LYS A 126 8.41 -42.88 24.65
CA LYS A 126 7.32 -43.85 24.84
C LYS A 126 5.99 -43.37 24.26
N ALA A 127 5.68 -42.08 24.40
CA ALA A 127 4.48 -41.47 23.84
C ALA A 127 4.54 -41.43 22.30
N MET A 128 5.69 -41.07 21.72
CA MET A 128 5.89 -41.06 20.26
C MET A 128 5.83 -42.45 19.63
N GLU A 129 6.22 -43.50 20.36
CA GLU A 129 6.08 -44.91 19.95
C GLU A 129 4.64 -45.45 20.11
N GLY A 130 3.71 -44.64 20.64
CA GLY A 130 2.31 -45.03 20.85
C GLY A 130 2.08 -45.95 22.05
N SER A 131 3.10 -46.17 22.88
CA SER A 131 3.01 -47.02 24.08
C SER A 131 2.34 -46.33 25.28
N LEU A 132 2.17 -45.00 25.21
CA LEU A 132 1.54 -44.16 26.22
C LEU A 132 0.57 -43.18 25.56
N SER A 133 -0.62 -42.96 26.13
CA SER A 133 -1.53 -41.93 25.62
C SER A 133 -0.94 -40.52 25.84
N LEU A 134 -1.27 -39.58 24.94
CA LEU A 134 -0.79 -38.19 25.02
C LEU A 134 -1.09 -37.55 26.38
N GLU A 135 -2.32 -37.74 26.87
CA GLU A 135 -2.79 -37.21 28.16
C GLU A 135 -1.91 -37.67 29.32
N ARG A 136 -1.67 -38.99 29.38
CA ARG A 136 -0.88 -39.61 30.44
C ARG A 136 0.60 -39.25 30.32
N ALA A 137 1.10 -39.11 29.09
CA ALA A 137 2.46 -38.65 28.85
C ALA A 137 2.67 -37.22 29.36
N LEU A 138 1.73 -36.30 29.09
CA LEU A 138 1.80 -34.92 29.58
C LEU A 138 1.69 -34.85 31.11
N GLU A 139 0.76 -35.61 31.70
CA GLU A 139 0.59 -35.67 33.16
C GLU A 139 1.85 -36.22 33.86
N GLU A 140 2.41 -37.33 33.40
CA GLU A 140 3.63 -37.92 33.98
C GLU A 140 4.84 -37.00 33.82
N ARG A 141 4.98 -36.30 32.68
CA ARG A 141 6.05 -35.28 32.48
C ARG A 141 5.91 -34.11 33.45
N LEU A 142 4.70 -33.56 33.62
CA LEU A 142 4.45 -32.47 34.57
C LEU A 142 4.74 -32.88 36.02
N ASN A 143 4.39 -34.10 36.41
CA ASN A 143 4.64 -34.62 37.75
C ASN A 143 6.14 -34.79 38.04
N ILE A 144 6.95 -35.12 37.03
CA ILE A 144 8.40 -35.22 37.17
C ILE A 144 9.06 -33.83 37.22
N ILE A 145 8.62 -32.91 36.35
CA ILE A 145 9.12 -31.54 36.30
C ILE A 145 8.79 -30.79 37.60
N ASN A 146 7.57 -30.96 38.11
CA ASN A 146 7.08 -30.44 39.39
C ASN A 146 7.50 -28.97 39.66
N CYS A 147 7.39 -28.12 38.64
CA CYS A 147 7.83 -26.73 38.72
C CYS A 147 6.84 -25.88 39.53
N SER A 148 7.36 -24.86 40.22
CA SER A 148 6.55 -23.77 40.80
C SER A 148 6.33 -22.63 39.79
N PRO A 149 5.39 -21.71 40.05
CA PRO A 149 5.21 -20.51 39.22
C PRO A 149 6.46 -19.63 39.18
N GLN A 150 7.25 -19.62 40.26
CA GLN A 150 8.53 -18.89 40.29
C GLN A 150 9.57 -19.56 39.40
N ASP A 151 9.59 -20.88 39.32
CA ASP A 151 10.48 -21.61 38.41
C ASP A 151 10.16 -21.30 36.95
N ILE A 152 8.88 -21.17 36.58
CA ILE A 152 8.48 -20.73 35.24
C ILE A 152 8.99 -19.31 34.96
N LYS A 153 8.85 -18.37 35.91
CA LYS A 153 9.38 -17.00 35.76
C LYS A 153 10.91 -17.00 35.60
N ASN A 154 11.59 -17.82 36.40
CA ASN A 154 13.06 -17.97 36.34
C ASN A 154 13.49 -18.58 35.00
N PHE A 155 12.79 -19.61 34.55
CA PHE A 155 13.02 -20.26 33.26
C PHE A 155 12.87 -19.29 32.10
N ILE A 156 11.77 -18.52 32.05
CA ILE A 156 11.53 -17.52 30.99
C ILE A 156 12.62 -16.44 31.00
N SER A 157 13.12 -16.07 32.19
CA SER A 157 14.20 -15.10 32.32
C SER A 157 15.55 -15.66 31.86
N ALA A 158 15.82 -16.94 32.14
CA ALA A 158 17.04 -17.63 31.71
C ALA A 158 17.02 -17.98 30.21
N HIS A 159 15.85 -18.26 29.66
CA HIS A 159 15.62 -18.63 28.26
C HIS A 159 14.60 -17.67 27.63
N PRO A 160 14.98 -16.39 27.40
CA PRO A 160 14.07 -15.40 26.86
C PRO A 160 13.57 -15.80 25.46
N PRO A 161 12.36 -15.38 25.04
CA PRO A 161 11.82 -15.69 23.73
C PRO A 161 12.80 -15.50 22.57
N SER A 162 13.58 -14.41 22.59
CA SER A 162 14.53 -14.06 21.53
C SER A 162 15.63 -15.10 21.29
N SER A 163 16.01 -15.91 22.28
CA SER A 163 17.02 -16.95 22.13
C SER A 163 16.44 -18.31 21.72
N ARG A 164 15.11 -18.44 21.76
CA ARG A 164 14.41 -19.72 21.51
C ARG A 164 13.84 -19.81 20.11
N LEU A 165 13.69 -18.70 19.38
CA LEU A 165 13.05 -18.68 18.06
C LEU A 165 13.89 -19.38 16.98
N ALA A 166 13.21 -20.12 16.12
CA ALA A 166 13.78 -20.64 14.88
C ALA A 166 14.25 -19.47 13.96
N PRO A 167 15.41 -19.60 13.28
CA PRO A 167 15.87 -18.57 12.35
C PRO A 167 14.82 -18.23 11.30
N GLY A 168 14.57 -16.94 11.04
CA GLY A 168 13.62 -16.48 10.02
C GLY A 168 12.13 -16.43 10.42
N ILE A 169 11.70 -17.06 11.53
CA ILE A 169 10.28 -17.11 11.89
C ILE A 169 9.68 -15.73 12.18
N LYS A 170 10.46 -14.85 12.82
CA LYS A 170 10.03 -13.49 13.15
C LYS A 170 9.73 -12.67 11.90
N GLU A 171 10.55 -12.84 10.86
CA GLU A 171 10.40 -12.18 9.57
C GLU A 171 9.13 -12.67 8.86
N LEU A 172 8.90 -13.98 8.84
CA LEU A 172 7.68 -14.55 8.28
C LEU A 172 6.41 -14.04 8.98
N ILE A 173 6.38 -14.07 10.31
CA ILE A 173 5.22 -13.60 11.08
C ILE A 173 4.98 -12.11 10.86
N THR A 174 6.04 -11.30 10.84
CA THR A 174 5.94 -9.86 10.56
C THR A 174 5.39 -9.60 9.15
N SER A 175 5.86 -10.37 8.16
CA SER A 175 5.40 -10.29 6.76
C SER A 175 3.91 -10.62 6.63
N LEU A 176 3.46 -11.68 7.31
CA LEU A 176 2.05 -12.08 7.30
C LEU A 176 1.17 -11.06 8.03
N GLN A 177 1.60 -10.57 9.20
CA GLN A 177 0.87 -9.54 9.95
C GLN A 177 0.75 -8.23 9.18
N ALA A 178 1.81 -7.81 8.46
CA ALA A 178 1.78 -6.61 7.61
C ALA A 178 0.73 -6.71 6.49
N ARG A 179 0.45 -7.94 6.04
CA ARG A 179 -0.57 -8.27 5.03
C ARG A 179 -1.98 -8.45 5.62
N GLY A 180 -2.14 -8.28 6.93
CA GLY A 180 -3.42 -8.47 7.61
C GLY A 180 -3.80 -9.94 7.83
N VAL A 181 -2.88 -10.87 7.63
CA VAL A 181 -3.11 -12.30 7.89
C VAL A 181 -3.15 -12.55 9.39
N ALA A 182 -4.19 -13.23 9.86
CA ALA A 182 -4.33 -13.56 11.27
C ALA A 182 -3.37 -14.70 11.67
N ILE A 183 -2.58 -14.49 12.73
CA ILE A 183 -1.62 -15.48 13.21
C ILE A 183 -2.15 -16.16 14.46
N TYR A 184 -2.10 -17.48 14.48
CA TYR A 184 -2.47 -18.33 15.60
C TYR A 184 -1.32 -19.26 16.00
N LEU A 185 -1.18 -19.49 17.30
CA LEU A 185 -0.29 -20.51 17.84
C LEU A 185 -1.15 -21.68 18.34
N ILE A 186 -0.89 -22.89 17.86
CA ILE A 186 -1.60 -24.10 18.27
C ILE A 186 -0.56 -25.13 18.71
N SER A 187 -0.35 -25.24 20.02
CA SER A 187 0.70 -26.09 20.62
C SER A 187 0.10 -27.20 21.47
N GLY A 188 0.69 -28.39 21.41
CA GLY A 188 0.43 -29.48 22.38
C GLY A 188 1.09 -29.25 23.75
N GLY A 189 1.97 -28.25 23.86
CA GLY A 189 2.61 -27.82 25.09
C GLY A 189 1.73 -26.89 25.93
N PHE A 190 2.38 -26.10 26.78
CA PHE A 190 1.70 -25.30 27.80
C PHE A 190 1.68 -23.80 27.50
N ARG A 191 0.55 -23.17 27.82
CA ARG A 191 0.25 -21.76 27.58
C ARG A 191 1.21 -20.85 28.35
N GLU A 192 1.63 -21.24 29.55
CA GLU A 192 2.61 -20.53 30.39
C GLU A 192 3.96 -20.35 29.66
N LEU A 193 4.35 -21.33 28.84
CA LEU A 193 5.60 -21.31 28.07
C LEU A 193 5.43 -20.67 26.69
N THR A 194 4.21 -20.72 26.14
CA THR A 194 3.87 -20.21 24.80
C THR A 194 3.54 -18.71 24.79
N LEU A 195 2.85 -18.20 25.82
CA LEU A 195 2.45 -16.78 25.88
C LEU A 195 3.61 -15.78 25.82
N PRO A 196 4.78 -16.03 26.44
CA PRO A 196 5.95 -15.17 26.27
C PRO A 196 6.42 -15.09 24.81
N ILE A 197 6.41 -16.23 24.09
CA ILE A 197 6.76 -16.31 22.66
C ILE A 197 5.74 -15.51 21.83
N ALA A 198 4.45 -15.72 22.05
CA ALA A 198 3.37 -15.00 21.38
C ALA A 198 3.49 -13.48 21.58
N CYS A 199 3.71 -13.04 22.81
CA CYS A 199 3.88 -11.63 23.16
C CYS A 199 5.07 -11.00 22.43
N TYR A 200 6.21 -11.70 22.40
CA TYR A 200 7.41 -11.23 21.70
C TYR A 200 7.21 -11.10 20.18
N LEU A 201 6.35 -11.95 19.60
CA LEU A 201 5.99 -11.94 18.18
C LEU A 201 4.77 -11.05 17.85
N GLY A 202 4.25 -10.29 18.82
CA GLY A 202 3.09 -9.42 18.62
C GLY A 202 1.77 -10.17 18.39
N ILE A 203 1.69 -11.45 18.77
CA ILE A 203 0.50 -12.29 18.60
C ILE A 203 -0.42 -12.12 19.82
N PRO A 204 -1.72 -11.80 19.63
CA PRO A 204 -2.66 -11.66 20.73
C PRO A 204 -2.81 -12.94 21.55
N LYS A 205 -2.95 -12.82 22.87
CA LYS A 205 -3.18 -13.98 23.76
C LYS A 205 -4.43 -14.78 23.39
N SER A 206 -5.44 -14.13 22.81
CA SER A 206 -6.67 -14.77 22.30
C SER A 206 -6.43 -15.72 21.13
N ASN A 207 -5.26 -15.63 20.48
CA ASN A 207 -4.89 -16.43 19.32
C ASN A 207 -3.95 -17.60 19.70
N VAL A 208 -3.82 -17.88 21.00
CA VAL A 208 -2.98 -18.98 21.51
C VAL A 208 -3.85 -20.12 22.04
N PHE A 209 -3.82 -21.24 21.32
CA PHE A 209 -4.41 -22.51 21.69
C PHE A 209 -3.29 -23.42 22.21
N ALA A 210 -3.29 -23.67 23.51
CA ALA A 210 -2.31 -24.50 24.19
C ALA A 210 -2.90 -24.96 25.52
N ASN A 211 -2.39 -26.06 26.05
CA ASN A 211 -2.81 -26.60 27.34
C ASN A 211 -2.49 -25.62 28.46
N ARG A 212 -3.28 -25.59 29.53
CA ARG A 212 -3.06 -24.69 30.66
C ARG A 212 -2.67 -25.48 31.89
N MET A 213 -1.62 -25.06 32.58
CA MET A 213 -1.26 -25.66 33.86
C MET A 213 -2.29 -25.30 34.94
N ASN A 214 -2.73 -26.30 35.70
CA ASN A 214 -3.61 -26.10 36.84
C ASN A 214 -2.77 -25.94 38.09
N TRP A 215 -2.94 -24.81 38.76
CA TRP A 215 -2.23 -24.47 39.98
C TRP A 215 -3.15 -24.58 41.18
N GLN A 216 -2.63 -25.12 42.28
CA GLN A 216 -3.18 -24.88 43.60
C GLN A 216 -2.90 -23.43 44.00
N TRP A 217 -3.89 -22.75 44.57
CA TRP A 217 -3.81 -21.38 45.01
C TRP A 217 -3.75 -21.32 46.53
N ASP A 218 -3.00 -20.37 47.05
CA ASP A 218 -3.00 -20.02 48.46
C ASP A 218 -4.13 -19.01 48.73
N ASP A 219 -5.06 -19.37 49.60
CA ASP A 219 -6.26 -18.56 49.89
C ASP A 219 -5.93 -17.25 50.63
N GLU A 220 -4.78 -17.14 51.28
CA GLU A 220 -4.36 -15.93 52.02
C GLU A 220 -3.61 -14.95 51.13
N THR A 221 -2.74 -15.44 50.26
CA THR A 221 -1.91 -14.61 49.37
C THR A 221 -2.51 -14.40 47.99
N GLY A 222 -3.43 -15.28 47.57
CA GLY A 222 -4.00 -15.28 46.22
C GLY A 222 -2.99 -15.65 45.13
N GLU A 223 -1.86 -16.27 45.50
CA GLU A 223 -0.79 -16.66 44.58
C GLU A 223 -0.81 -18.18 44.32
N PRO A 224 -0.43 -18.63 43.10
CA PRO A 224 -0.29 -20.04 42.81
C PRO A 224 0.93 -20.63 43.51
N THR A 225 0.80 -21.83 44.08
CA THR A 225 1.83 -22.46 44.93
C THR A 225 2.36 -23.77 44.38
N LYS A 226 1.48 -24.68 43.93
CA LYS A 226 1.88 -26.02 43.48
C LYS A 226 1.15 -26.42 42.20
N LEU A 227 1.86 -27.04 41.26
CA LEU A 227 1.27 -27.65 40.07
C LEU A 227 0.47 -28.89 40.47
N VAL A 228 -0.80 -28.96 40.05
CA VAL A 228 -1.70 -30.08 40.37
C VAL A 228 -2.20 -30.84 39.14
N GLY A 229 -1.86 -30.39 37.94
CA GLY A 229 -2.24 -31.02 36.68
C GLY A 229 -2.38 -29.98 35.57
N PHE A 230 -3.25 -30.25 34.60
CA PHE A 230 -3.55 -29.32 33.51
C PHE A 230 -5.02 -29.38 33.09
N ASP A 231 -5.47 -28.33 32.39
CA ASP A 231 -6.85 -28.17 31.95
C ASP A 231 -7.19 -29.12 30.78
N MET A 232 -7.92 -30.19 31.08
CA MET A 232 -8.39 -31.18 30.11
C MET A 232 -9.49 -30.65 29.18
N SER A 233 -10.02 -29.44 29.39
CA SER A 233 -11.02 -28.86 28.48
C SER A 233 -10.41 -28.16 27.25
N GLU A 234 -9.09 -27.96 27.26
CA GLU A 234 -8.35 -27.38 26.13
C GLU A 234 -8.29 -28.39 24.97
N PRO A 235 -8.54 -27.98 23.70
CA PRO A 235 -8.56 -28.88 22.56
C PRO A 235 -7.27 -29.71 22.44
N THR A 236 -6.13 -29.07 22.68
CA THR A 236 -4.78 -29.64 22.55
C THR A 236 -4.41 -30.64 23.66
N ALA A 237 -5.30 -30.89 24.62
CA ALA A 237 -5.11 -31.89 25.66
C ALA A 237 -5.34 -33.32 25.12
N HIS A 238 -6.05 -33.44 24.00
CA HIS A 238 -6.48 -34.72 23.43
C HIS A 238 -5.94 -34.92 22.01
N ASN A 239 -6.03 -36.16 21.52
CA ASN A 239 -5.78 -36.48 20.12
C ASN A 239 -6.75 -35.67 19.22
N GLN A 240 -6.31 -35.27 18.03
CA GLN A 240 -7.07 -34.38 17.12
C GLN A 240 -7.32 -32.96 17.64
N GLY A 241 -6.62 -32.55 18.70
CA GLY A 241 -6.77 -31.22 19.32
C GLY A 241 -6.43 -30.04 18.41
N LYS A 242 -5.41 -30.18 17.55
CA LYS A 242 -5.03 -29.12 16.59
C LYS A 242 -6.13 -28.88 15.53
N PRO A 243 -6.67 -29.91 14.84
CA PRO A 243 -7.84 -29.73 13.97
C PRO A 243 -9.06 -29.14 14.69
N GLU A 244 -9.35 -29.55 15.93
CA GLU A 244 -10.46 -28.96 16.70
C GLU A 244 -10.23 -27.47 16.99
N ALA A 245 -9.01 -27.08 17.36
CA ALA A 245 -8.65 -25.68 17.55
C ALA A 245 -8.88 -24.85 16.28
N ILE A 246 -8.50 -25.37 15.10
CA ILE A 246 -8.75 -24.71 13.81
C ILE A 246 -10.26 -24.60 13.53
N ALA A 247 -11.03 -25.66 13.81
CA ALA A 247 -12.48 -25.61 13.67
C ALA A 247 -13.10 -24.51 14.55
N ARG A 248 -12.64 -24.36 15.80
CA ARG A 248 -13.05 -23.27 16.70
C ARG A 248 -12.64 -21.88 16.16
N ILE A 249 -11.47 -21.77 15.53
CA ILE A 249 -11.01 -20.51 14.89
C ILE A 249 -11.96 -20.12 13.75
N ARG A 250 -12.32 -21.06 12.87
CA ARG A 250 -13.26 -20.82 11.74
C ARG A 250 -14.68 -20.52 12.19
N GLN A 251 -15.13 -21.10 13.31
CA GLN A 251 -16.46 -20.77 13.85
C GLN A 251 -16.54 -19.32 14.34
N ARG A 252 -15.43 -18.80 14.89
CA ARG A 252 -15.36 -17.43 15.42
C ARG A 252 -15.09 -16.38 14.35
N ASN A 253 -14.48 -16.77 13.24
CA ASN A 253 -14.00 -15.84 12.22
C ASN A 253 -14.30 -16.38 10.81
N PRO A 254 -14.85 -15.56 9.90
CA PRO A 254 -15.20 -15.98 8.54
C PRO A 254 -13.96 -16.04 7.61
N TYR A 255 -12.96 -16.83 7.98
CA TYR A 255 -11.77 -17.04 7.14
C TYR A 255 -12.10 -18.02 6.00
N ASN A 256 -11.75 -17.62 4.77
CA ASN A 256 -11.90 -18.49 3.60
C ASN A 256 -10.77 -19.52 3.55
N THR A 257 -9.56 -19.10 3.89
CA THR A 257 -8.36 -19.94 3.83
C THR A 257 -7.56 -19.93 5.13
N VAL A 258 -7.26 -21.12 5.65
CA VAL A 258 -6.45 -21.36 6.85
C VAL A 258 -5.33 -22.33 6.53
N VAL A 259 -4.09 -21.96 6.83
CA VAL A 259 -2.89 -22.80 6.61
C VAL A 259 -2.35 -23.26 7.96
N MET A 260 -1.95 -24.53 8.06
CA MET A 260 -1.22 -25.06 9.21
C MET A 260 0.26 -25.22 8.86
N ILE A 261 1.17 -24.75 9.72
CA ILE A 261 2.61 -24.91 9.59
C ILE A 261 3.16 -25.59 10.84
N GLY A 262 3.85 -26.71 10.67
CA GLY A 262 4.39 -27.49 11.79
C GLY A 262 5.35 -28.59 11.34
N ASP A 263 6.07 -29.20 12.28
CA ASP A 263 6.99 -30.32 12.00
C ASP A 263 6.36 -31.69 12.27
N GLY A 264 5.30 -31.76 13.07
CA GLY A 264 4.77 -32.97 13.69
C GLY A 264 3.62 -33.65 12.94
N ILE A 265 3.33 -34.89 13.35
CA ILE A 265 2.20 -35.68 12.82
C ILE A 265 0.85 -35.05 13.20
N THR A 266 0.77 -34.43 14.38
CA THR A 266 -0.44 -33.75 14.87
C THR A 266 -0.77 -32.48 14.07
N ASP A 267 0.24 -31.88 13.42
CA ASP A 267 0.06 -30.74 12.52
C ASP A 267 -0.48 -31.19 11.16
N LEU A 268 0.07 -32.28 10.64
CA LEU A 268 -0.40 -32.90 9.42
C LEU A 268 -1.85 -33.42 9.55
N GLU A 269 -2.26 -33.84 10.75
CA GLU A 269 -3.66 -34.19 11.04
C GLU A 269 -4.62 -33.00 10.86
N ALA A 270 -4.14 -31.76 10.97
CA ALA A 270 -4.97 -30.56 10.88
C ALA A 270 -5.67 -30.39 9.53
N VAL A 271 -5.17 -31.02 8.45
CA VAL A 271 -5.82 -31.03 7.12
C VAL A 271 -6.66 -32.28 6.85
N LYS A 272 -6.62 -33.29 7.74
CA LYS A 272 -7.28 -34.59 7.53
C LYS A 272 -8.75 -34.60 7.95
N ILE A 273 -9.27 -33.51 8.52
CA ILE A 273 -10.63 -33.41 9.07
C ILE A 273 -11.39 -32.23 8.44
N THR A 274 -12.68 -32.45 8.17
CA THR A 274 -13.62 -31.41 7.74
C THR A 274 -13.68 -30.26 8.75
N GLY A 275 -13.40 -29.03 8.31
CA GLY A 275 -13.33 -27.86 9.19
C GLY A 275 -11.93 -27.55 9.74
N GLY A 276 -10.93 -28.36 9.37
CA GLY A 276 -9.51 -28.11 9.63
C GLY A 276 -8.86 -27.09 8.67
N ALA A 277 -7.54 -27.16 8.53
CA ALA A 277 -6.77 -26.34 7.60
C ALA A 277 -6.99 -26.75 6.13
N ASP A 278 -6.83 -25.81 5.21
CA ASP A 278 -6.94 -26.06 3.75
C ASP A 278 -5.63 -26.56 3.13
N LEU A 279 -4.52 -26.31 3.83
CA LEU A 279 -3.16 -26.62 3.42
C LEU A 279 -2.30 -26.85 4.68
N PHE A 280 -1.47 -27.88 4.62
CA PHE A 280 -0.42 -28.14 5.59
C PHE A 280 0.94 -27.91 4.92
N ILE A 281 1.78 -27.10 5.55
CA ILE A 281 3.16 -26.87 5.18
C ILE A 281 4.04 -27.50 6.26
N GLY A 282 4.80 -28.52 5.90
CA GLY A 282 5.75 -29.15 6.81
C GLY A 282 7.02 -28.30 6.95
N TYR A 283 7.48 -28.10 8.18
CA TYR A 283 8.74 -27.40 8.47
C TYR A 283 9.79 -28.38 8.99
N GLY A 284 10.90 -28.49 8.28
CA GLY A 284 12.03 -29.36 8.62
C GLY A 284 13.28 -28.61 9.08
N GLY A 285 13.21 -27.30 9.31
CA GLY A 285 14.39 -26.47 9.61
C GLY A 285 14.99 -26.70 11.01
N VAL A 286 14.27 -27.35 11.92
CA VAL A 286 14.76 -27.74 13.26
C VAL A 286 14.82 -29.26 13.38
N VAL A 287 13.69 -29.95 13.18
CA VAL A 287 13.60 -31.42 13.21
C VAL A 287 12.94 -31.90 11.92
N GLU A 288 13.62 -32.78 11.20
CA GLU A 288 13.05 -33.44 10.02
C GLU A 288 12.35 -34.74 10.42
N ARG A 289 11.07 -34.87 10.03
CA ARG A 289 10.27 -36.07 10.28
C ARG A 289 9.88 -36.72 8.96
N PRO A 290 10.51 -37.84 8.56
CA PRO A 290 10.31 -38.43 7.22
C PRO A 290 8.85 -38.75 6.87
N ALA A 291 8.07 -39.23 7.84
CA ALA A 291 6.64 -39.51 7.64
C ALA A 291 5.82 -38.25 7.35
N VAL A 292 6.15 -37.13 8.01
CA VAL A 292 5.48 -35.84 7.80
C VAL A 292 5.92 -35.22 6.47
N ALA A 293 7.22 -35.28 6.17
CA ALA A 293 7.78 -34.76 4.92
C ALA A 293 7.22 -35.47 3.67
N ALA A 294 6.94 -36.77 3.77
CA ALA A 294 6.37 -37.56 2.68
C ALA A 294 4.89 -37.23 2.39
N GLU A 295 4.15 -36.74 3.38
CA GLU A 295 2.72 -36.44 3.26
C GLU A 295 2.41 -34.95 3.13
N ALA A 296 3.36 -34.06 3.44
CA ALA A 296 3.18 -32.62 3.30
C ALA A 296 2.98 -32.21 1.82
N GLU A 297 2.00 -31.35 1.56
CA GLU A 297 1.78 -30.79 0.22
C GLU A 297 2.90 -29.82 -0.18
N TRP A 298 3.58 -29.25 0.82
CA TRP A 298 4.78 -28.46 0.68
C TRP A 298 5.65 -28.61 1.92
N TYR A 299 6.93 -28.90 1.73
CA TYR A 299 7.90 -29.07 2.80
C TYR A 299 9.04 -28.07 2.66
N VAL A 300 9.33 -27.32 3.71
CA VAL A 300 10.35 -26.26 3.70
C VAL A 300 11.35 -26.43 4.83
N TYR A 301 12.61 -26.06 4.57
CA TYR A 301 13.70 -26.10 5.56
C TYR A 301 14.08 -24.69 6.06
N ASP A 302 13.57 -23.65 5.42
CA ASP A 302 13.83 -22.25 5.76
C ASP A 302 12.55 -21.42 5.56
N TYR A 303 12.23 -20.56 6.53
CA TYR A 303 11.09 -19.66 6.45
C TYR A 303 11.23 -18.62 5.33
N LYS A 304 12.45 -18.31 4.90
CA LYS A 304 12.67 -17.44 3.74
C LYS A 304 11.94 -17.95 2.50
N THR A 305 11.88 -19.27 2.30
CA THR A 305 11.14 -19.88 1.17
C THR A 305 9.66 -19.52 1.20
N LEU A 306 9.05 -19.46 2.39
CA LEU A 306 7.65 -19.07 2.56
C LEU A 306 7.47 -17.57 2.33
N VAL A 307 8.38 -16.75 2.83
CA VAL A 307 8.37 -15.29 2.63
C VAL A 307 8.49 -14.94 1.15
N ASP A 308 9.46 -15.52 0.44
CA ASP A 308 9.69 -15.31 -0.99
C ASP A 308 8.49 -15.75 -1.86
N ALA A 309 7.71 -16.72 -1.39
CA ALA A 309 6.53 -17.23 -2.08
C ALA A 309 5.27 -16.38 -1.87
N LEU A 310 5.27 -15.45 -0.89
CA LEU A 310 4.17 -14.51 -0.68
C LEU A 310 3.97 -13.64 -1.93
N ALA A 311 2.72 -13.31 -2.26
CA ALA A 311 2.43 -12.52 -3.45
C ALA A 311 2.98 -11.10 -3.28
N ARG A 312 3.85 -10.67 -4.20
CA ARG A 312 4.33 -9.28 -4.26
C ARG A 312 3.65 -8.58 -5.43
N TYR A 313 3.14 -7.38 -5.17
CA TYR A 313 2.51 -6.52 -6.15
C TYR A 313 3.55 -6.03 -7.15
N ARG A 314 3.29 -6.26 -8.44
CA ARG A 314 4.04 -5.65 -9.53
C ARG A 314 3.48 -4.26 -9.81
N ALA A 315 4.34 -3.25 -9.74
CA ALA A 315 3.96 -1.87 -10.05
C ALA A 315 4.38 -1.51 -11.48
N ALA A 316 3.49 -0.86 -12.21
CA ALA A 316 3.79 -0.29 -13.51
C ALA A 316 3.27 1.14 -13.59
N ILE A 317 4.03 2.02 -14.24
CA ILE A 317 3.63 3.39 -14.54
C ILE A 317 3.52 3.60 -16.05
N ILE A 318 2.35 4.08 -16.46
CA ILE A 318 1.96 4.34 -17.84
C ILE A 318 2.15 5.83 -18.12
N GLY A 319 3.38 6.16 -18.52
CA GLY A 319 3.81 7.51 -18.86
C GLY A 319 5.27 7.75 -18.47
N SER A 320 5.94 8.67 -19.17
CA SER A 320 7.37 8.95 -19.02
C SER A 320 7.73 10.45 -19.05
N GLY A 321 6.73 11.33 -18.86
CA GLY A 321 6.98 12.77 -18.71
C GLY A 321 7.60 13.13 -17.35
N ALA A 322 7.90 14.41 -17.14
CA ALA A 322 8.54 14.91 -15.91
C ALA A 322 7.86 14.40 -14.61
N TRP A 323 6.53 14.50 -14.54
CA TRP A 323 5.78 14.04 -13.37
C TRP A 323 5.77 12.50 -13.25
N ALA A 324 5.69 11.79 -14.38
CA ALA A 324 5.74 10.33 -14.37
C ALA A 324 7.11 9.83 -13.91
N CYS A 325 8.21 10.46 -14.35
CA CYS A 325 9.56 10.15 -13.90
C CYS A 325 9.74 10.40 -12.40
N SER A 326 9.28 11.55 -11.90
CA SER A 326 9.31 11.85 -10.46
C SER A 326 8.47 10.86 -9.64
N ALA A 327 7.30 10.46 -10.14
CA ALA A 327 6.45 9.43 -9.53
C ALA A 327 7.11 8.05 -9.56
N ALA A 328 7.69 7.66 -10.70
CA ALA A 328 8.42 6.40 -10.87
C ALA A 328 9.60 6.29 -9.89
N ARG A 329 10.34 7.39 -9.69
CA ARG A 329 11.40 7.48 -8.69
C ARG A 329 10.89 7.22 -7.27
N MET A 330 9.75 7.82 -6.88
CA MET A 330 9.15 7.56 -5.55
C MET A 330 8.68 6.11 -5.40
N MET A 331 8.08 5.55 -6.46
CA MET A 331 7.68 4.13 -6.49
C MET A 331 8.91 3.25 -6.29
N ALA A 332 9.96 3.45 -7.10
CA ALA A 332 11.22 2.71 -7.05
C ALA A 332 11.85 2.76 -5.65
N GLN A 333 11.95 3.95 -5.04
CA GLN A 333 12.48 4.11 -3.68
C GLN A 333 11.69 3.31 -2.61
N ASN A 334 10.39 3.09 -2.82
CA ASN A 334 9.55 2.32 -1.89
C ASN A 334 9.55 0.82 -2.21
N THR A 335 9.75 0.42 -3.48
CA THR A 335 9.83 -0.98 -3.88
C THR A 335 11.22 -1.59 -3.69
N GLN A 336 12.26 -0.75 -3.64
CA GLN A 336 13.66 -1.14 -3.43
C GLN A 336 13.98 -1.54 -1.98
N ALA A 337 12.97 -1.86 -1.17
CA ALA A 337 13.22 -2.35 0.17
C ALA A 337 13.87 -3.74 0.11
N ASP A 338 15.06 -3.87 0.70
CA ASP A 338 15.68 -5.16 1.06
C ASP A 338 14.87 -5.91 2.14
N ASP A 339 13.64 -5.47 2.43
CA ASP A 339 12.74 -6.06 3.39
C ASP A 339 11.94 -7.19 2.70
N PRO A 340 12.19 -8.46 3.07
CA PRO A 340 11.43 -9.57 2.53
C PRO A 340 9.93 -9.50 2.91
N ALA A 341 9.59 -8.70 3.92
CA ALA A 341 8.21 -8.40 4.30
C ALA A 341 7.53 -7.36 3.40
N ASP A 342 8.23 -6.77 2.42
CA ASP A 342 7.61 -5.81 1.52
C ASP A 342 6.57 -6.45 0.60
N ASP A 343 5.54 -5.66 0.32
CA ASP A 343 4.40 -6.07 -0.49
C ASP A 343 4.68 -5.89 -1.98
N PHE A 344 5.74 -5.18 -2.38
CA PHE A 344 6.01 -4.84 -3.78
C PHE A 344 7.17 -5.62 -4.35
N MET A 345 7.12 -5.98 -5.62
CA MET A 345 8.30 -6.42 -6.37
C MET A 345 9.24 -5.24 -6.57
N ASP A 346 10.56 -5.47 -6.48
CA ASP A 346 11.57 -4.42 -6.65
C ASP A 346 11.47 -3.72 -8.02
N GLU A 347 11.28 -4.47 -9.10
CA GLU A 347 11.17 -3.92 -10.46
C GLU A 347 9.91 -3.05 -10.64
N VAL A 348 10.10 -1.80 -11.05
CA VAL A 348 9.04 -0.88 -11.50
C VAL A 348 9.12 -0.69 -13.00
N LYS A 349 8.11 -1.17 -13.73
CA LYS A 349 8.04 -0.99 -15.18
C LYS A 349 7.49 0.40 -15.53
N MET A 350 8.21 1.17 -16.30
CA MET A 350 7.79 2.47 -16.83
C MET A 350 7.55 2.36 -18.32
N TRP A 351 6.29 2.52 -18.76
CA TRP A 351 6.01 2.65 -20.18
C TRP A 351 6.50 4.00 -20.69
N VAL A 352 7.40 3.94 -21.66
CA VAL A 352 7.94 5.10 -22.38
C VAL A 352 7.42 5.03 -23.81
N TYR A 353 6.69 6.07 -24.24
CA TYR A 353 6.38 6.20 -25.66
C TYR A 353 7.70 6.32 -26.43
N GLU A 354 7.95 5.40 -27.36
CA GLU A 354 9.27 5.30 -27.99
C GLU A 354 9.55 6.53 -28.84
N GLU A 355 10.69 7.16 -28.57
CA GLU A 355 11.20 8.33 -29.28
C GLU A 355 12.72 8.18 -29.46
N GLU A 356 13.25 8.79 -30.51
CA GLU A 356 14.69 8.95 -30.67
C GLU A 356 15.17 10.20 -29.89
N TYR A 357 16.25 10.04 -29.13
CA TYR A 357 16.96 11.12 -28.45
C TYR A 357 18.45 10.96 -28.72
N GLU A 358 19.05 12.00 -29.33
CA GLU A 358 20.48 12.00 -29.71
C GLU A 358 20.91 10.76 -30.52
N GLY A 359 20.04 10.27 -31.42
CA GLY A 359 20.31 9.14 -32.31
C GLY A 359 20.15 7.75 -31.67
N ARG A 360 19.63 7.67 -30.44
CA ARG A 360 19.35 6.41 -29.73
C ARG A 360 17.90 6.35 -29.28
N LYS A 361 17.40 5.15 -28.99
CA LYS A 361 16.07 5.00 -28.38
C LYS A 361 16.09 5.53 -26.95
N LEU A 362 15.08 6.33 -26.59
CA LEU A 362 14.98 6.90 -25.25
C LEU A 362 14.89 5.81 -24.17
N THR A 363 14.24 4.69 -24.45
CA THR A 363 14.17 3.53 -23.55
C THR A 363 15.53 2.93 -23.21
N GLU A 364 16.41 2.79 -24.21
CA GLU A 364 17.78 2.28 -24.02
C GLU A 364 18.60 3.21 -23.14
N ILE A 365 18.52 4.52 -23.38
CA ILE A 365 19.22 5.51 -22.56
C ILE A 365 18.74 5.42 -21.11
N ILE A 366 17.43 5.43 -20.87
CA ILE A 366 16.88 5.37 -19.51
C ILE A 366 17.32 4.11 -18.78
N ASN A 367 17.33 2.95 -19.45
CA ASN A 367 17.74 1.69 -18.82
C ASN A 367 19.24 1.61 -18.52
N GLU A 368 20.08 2.34 -19.26
CA GLU A 368 21.54 2.37 -19.03
C GLU A 368 21.96 3.43 -18.01
N THR A 369 21.33 4.60 -18.03
CA THR A 369 21.73 5.75 -17.21
C THR A 369 20.85 5.95 -15.98
N HIS A 370 19.71 5.25 -15.90
CA HIS A 370 18.65 5.46 -14.93
C HIS A 370 18.16 6.91 -14.89
N GLU A 371 18.23 7.63 -16.00
CA GLU A 371 17.80 9.02 -16.13
C GLU A 371 16.96 9.20 -17.39
N ASN A 372 15.92 10.03 -17.33
CA ASN A 372 15.21 10.50 -18.52
C ASN A 372 15.74 11.89 -18.95
N PRO A 373 16.72 11.97 -19.86
CA PRO A 373 17.41 13.22 -20.19
C PRO A 373 16.51 14.25 -20.89
N LYS A 374 15.41 13.80 -21.50
CA LYS A 374 14.49 14.68 -22.23
C LYS A 374 13.48 15.36 -21.31
N TYR A 375 12.88 14.59 -20.41
CA TYR A 375 11.73 15.05 -19.62
C TYR A 375 12.03 15.28 -18.14
N PHE A 376 13.10 14.68 -17.61
CA PHE A 376 13.47 14.80 -16.20
C PHE A 376 15.01 14.83 -16.02
N PRO A 377 15.71 15.77 -16.68
CA PRO A 377 17.16 15.80 -16.71
C PRO A 377 17.77 16.08 -15.33
N GLY A 378 18.87 15.40 -15.03
CA GLY A 378 19.66 15.54 -13.81
C GLY A 378 19.11 14.80 -12.59
N PHE A 379 18.12 13.92 -12.76
CA PHE A 379 17.53 13.14 -11.68
C PHE A 379 17.59 11.65 -11.97
N ASP A 380 18.24 10.92 -11.06
CA ASP A 380 18.26 9.46 -11.04
C ASP A 380 16.85 8.89 -10.72
N LEU A 381 16.39 7.95 -11.51
CA LEU A 381 15.11 7.25 -11.34
C LEU A 381 15.23 6.05 -10.39
N GLY A 382 16.45 5.54 -10.19
CA GLY A 382 16.72 4.33 -9.43
C GLY A 382 17.02 3.13 -10.34
N PRO A 383 17.88 2.19 -9.88
CA PRO A 383 18.37 1.09 -10.69
C PRO A 383 17.30 0.05 -11.06
N ASN A 384 16.19 0.04 -10.31
CA ASN A 384 15.06 -0.88 -10.46
C ASN A 384 13.91 -0.32 -11.30
N VAL A 385 14.06 0.86 -11.90
CA VAL A 385 13.13 1.37 -12.92
C VAL A 385 13.51 0.82 -14.29
N VAL A 386 12.58 0.11 -14.93
CA VAL A 386 12.78 -0.47 -16.27
C VAL A 386 11.89 0.25 -17.29
N ALA A 387 12.49 0.99 -18.21
CA ALA A 387 11.82 1.62 -19.34
C ALA A 387 11.43 0.58 -20.39
N VAL A 388 10.14 0.52 -20.71
CA VAL A 388 9.54 -0.44 -21.64
C VAL A 388 8.79 0.30 -22.75
N PRO A 389 9.08 0.05 -24.04
CA PRO A 389 8.40 0.76 -25.14
C PRO A 389 6.98 0.25 -25.41
N SER A 390 6.73 -1.03 -25.13
CA SER A 390 5.43 -1.68 -25.30
C SER A 390 4.53 -1.43 -24.09
N ILE A 391 3.43 -0.71 -24.30
CA ILE A 391 2.45 -0.43 -23.25
C ILE A 391 1.83 -1.71 -22.67
N VAL A 392 1.63 -2.73 -23.51
CA VAL A 392 1.07 -4.02 -23.09
C VAL A 392 2.06 -4.76 -22.22
N ASP A 393 3.34 -4.80 -22.58
CA ASP A 393 4.36 -5.51 -21.79
C ASP A 393 4.66 -4.84 -20.46
N ALA A 394 4.47 -3.50 -20.38
CA ALA A 394 4.51 -2.77 -19.13
C ALA A 394 3.33 -3.14 -18.20
N ALA A 395 2.13 -3.27 -18.74
CA ALA A 395 0.90 -3.38 -17.95
C ALA A 395 0.40 -4.82 -17.69
N LYS A 396 0.68 -5.79 -18.55
CA LYS A 396 0.01 -7.12 -18.57
C LYS A 396 0.13 -7.91 -17.26
N ASP A 397 1.26 -7.78 -16.57
CA ASP A 397 1.56 -8.51 -15.33
C ASP A 397 1.41 -7.64 -14.07
N ALA A 398 1.08 -6.36 -14.23
CA ALA A 398 1.03 -5.40 -13.14
C ALA A 398 -0.22 -5.61 -12.27
N ASP A 399 -0.02 -5.58 -10.96
CA ASP A 399 -1.10 -5.55 -9.96
C ASP A 399 -1.54 -4.11 -9.69
N LEU A 400 -0.59 -3.18 -9.75
CA LEU A 400 -0.79 -1.75 -9.47
C LEU A 400 -0.40 -0.95 -10.71
N ILE A 401 -1.38 -0.29 -11.34
CA ILE A 401 -1.17 0.46 -12.58
C ILE A 401 -1.33 1.96 -12.33
N VAL A 402 -0.26 2.71 -12.52
CA VAL A 402 -0.21 4.16 -12.34
C VAL A 402 -0.34 4.84 -13.70
N PHE A 403 -1.42 5.55 -13.97
CA PHE A 403 -1.58 6.33 -15.20
C PHE A 403 -1.06 7.75 -15.01
N CYS A 404 -0.02 8.13 -15.77
CA CYS A 404 0.59 9.45 -15.67
C CYS A 404 1.06 9.97 -17.04
N ALA A 405 0.14 9.98 -18.01
CA ALA A 405 0.35 10.56 -19.33
C ALA A 405 -0.51 11.83 -19.54
N PRO A 406 -0.15 12.73 -20.47
CA PRO A 406 -1.03 13.87 -20.81
C PRO A 406 -2.45 13.42 -21.19
N HIS A 407 -3.48 14.13 -20.71
CA HIS A 407 -4.87 13.66 -20.76
C HIS A 407 -5.37 13.40 -22.18
N GLN A 408 -4.89 14.16 -23.17
CA GLN A 408 -5.27 13.99 -24.57
C GLN A 408 -4.92 12.60 -25.14
N PHE A 409 -3.93 11.90 -24.56
CA PHE A 409 -3.52 10.57 -24.99
C PHE A 409 -4.24 9.44 -24.24
N MET A 410 -4.85 9.73 -23.10
CA MET A 410 -5.40 8.72 -22.18
C MET A 410 -6.45 7.82 -22.80
N HIS A 411 -7.28 8.34 -23.72
CA HIS A 411 -8.27 7.52 -24.41
C HIS A 411 -7.65 6.43 -25.28
N ASN A 412 -6.62 6.79 -26.05
CA ASN A 412 -5.95 5.83 -26.92
C ASN A 412 -5.11 4.84 -26.11
N ILE A 413 -4.53 5.29 -24.99
CA ILE A 413 -3.85 4.44 -24.00
C ILE A 413 -4.82 3.39 -23.44
N CYS A 414 -5.99 3.81 -22.94
CA CYS A 414 -7.01 2.90 -22.41
C CYS A 414 -7.50 1.91 -23.46
N LYS A 415 -7.71 2.35 -24.71
CA LYS A 415 -8.08 1.46 -25.82
C LYS A 415 -7.05 0.35 -26.08
N GLN A 416 -5.76 0.68 -26.04
CA GLN A 416 -4.68 -0.29 -26.29
C GLN A 416 -4.58 -1.38 -25.23
N LEU A 417 -4.95 -1.05 -23.98
CA LEU A 417 -4.92 -1.93 -22.81
C LEU A 417 -6.21 -2.72 -22.58
N MET A 418 -7.28 -2.42 -23.32
CA MET A 418 -8.57 -3.10 -23.18
C MET A 418 -8.42 -4.62 -23.35
N GLY A 419 -8.84 -5.39 -22.34
CA GLY A 419 -8.72 -6.85 -22.32
C GLY A 419 -7.30 -7.41 -22.15
N LYS A 420 -6.31 -6.55 -21.84
CA LYS A 420 -4.90 -6.95 -21.69
C LYS A 420 -4.32 -6.64 -20.30
N VAL A 421 -5.17 -6.20 -19.37
CA VAL A 421 -4.80 -5.95 -17.98
C VAL A 421 -5.10 -7.18 -17.14
N LYS A 422 -4.23 -7.47 -16.17
CA LYS A 422 -4.39 -8.58 -15.22
C LYS A 422 -5.75 -8.47 -14.48
N PRO A 423 -6.55 -9.55 -14.43
CA PRO A 423 -7.75 -9.58 -13.60
C PRO A 423 -7.42 -9.30 -12.12
N GLY A 424 -8.18 -8.40 -11.50
CA GLY A 424 -7.96 -7.99 -10.10
C GLY A 424 -6.88 -6.91 -9.90
N ALA A 425 -6.24 -6.43 -10.97
CA ALA A 425 -5.40 -5.24 -10.89
C ALA A 425 -6.22 -4.01 -10.47
N VAL A 426 -5.57 -3.07 -9.79
CA VAL A 426 -6.15 -1.77 -9.43
C VAL A 426 -5.32 -0.65 -10.04
N ALA A 427 -5.95 0.48 -10.32
CA ALA A 427 -5.31 1.62 -10.96
C ALA A 427 -5.32 2.87 -10.08
N ILE A 428 -4.41 3.78 -10.39
CA ILE A 428 -4.43 5.16 -9.90
C ILE A 428 -4.08 6.13 -11.03
N SER A 429 -4.83 7.22 -11.18
CA SER A 429 -4.54 8.28 -12.15
C SER A 429 -3.87 9.46 -11.47
N LEU A 430 -2.70 9.84 -12.00
CA LEU A 430 -1.98 11.08 -11.68
C LEU A 430 -2.21 12.15 -12.76
N THR A 431 -2.92 11.79 -13.84
CA THR A 431 -3.20 12.67 -14.96
C THR A 431 -4.23 13.72 -14.57
N LYS A 432 -3.90 14.99 -14.81
CA LYS A 432 -4.79 16.14 -14.61
C LYS A 432 -5.37 16.57 -15.95
N GLY A 433 -6.70 16.60 -16.04
CA GLY A 433 -7.43 16.84 -17.28
C GLY A 433 -8.72 16.02 -17.33
N MET A 434 -9.57 16.33 -18.29
CA MET A 434 -10.77 15.55 -18.55
C MET A 434 -10.93 15.36 -20.06
N ARG A 435 -12.00 14.68 -20.46
CA ARG A 435 -12.40 14.60 -21.85
C ARG A 435 -13.85 14.97 -21.99
N VAL A 436 -14.16 15.93 -22.85
CA VAL A 436 -15.54 16.28 -23.14
C VAL A 436 -16.14 15.30 -24.15
N ARG A 437 -17.37 14.87 -23.88
CA ARG A 437 -18.20 14.10 -24.79
C ARG A 437 -19.56 14.79 -24.90
N PRO A 438 -20.36 14.48 -25.95
CA PRO A 438 -21.76 14.92 -26.01
C PRO A 438 -22.57 14.57 -24.76
N GLU A 439 -22.24 13.44 -24.10
CA GLU A 439 -22.92 12.99 -22.88
C GLU A 439 -22.44 13.71 -21.61
N GLY A 440 -21.40 14.55 -21.69
CA GLY A 440 -20.81 15.29 -20.58
C GLY A 440 -19.31 15.05 -20.38
N PRO A 441 -18.69 15.72 -19.39
CA PRO A 441 -17.28 15.53 -19.07
C PRO A 441 -17.04 14.11 -18.57
N GLN A 442 -15.94 13.52 -19.02
CA GLN A 442 -15.44 12.24 -18.55
C GLN A 442 -14.07 12.46 -17.91
N LEU A 443 -13.96 12.14 -16.63
CA LEU A 443 -12.70 12.13 -15.91
C LEU A 443 -11.80 10.97 -16.33
N ILE A 444 -10.50 11.05 -16.04
CA ILE A 444 -9.54 10.00 -16.42
C ILE A 444 -9.79 8.74 -15.60
N SER A 445 -10.05 8.87 -14.30
CA SER A 445 -10.40 7.72 -13.45
C SER A 445 -11.68 7.02 -13.93
N GLN A 446 -12.68 7.78 -14.40
CA GLN A 446 -13.90 7.23 -15.01
C GLN A 446 -13.61 6.56 -16.36
N MET A 447 -12.68 7.11 -17.14
CA MET A 447 -12.23 6.51 -18.39
C MET A 447 -11.55 5.16 -18.14
N VAL A 448 -10.63 5.08 -17.17
CA VAL A 448 -9.97 3.83 -16.78
C VAL A 448 -11.00 2.79 -16.35
N ARG A 449 -11.91 3.12 -15.43
CA ARG A 449 -12.98 2.20 -14.99
C ARG A 449 -13.82 1.70 -16.16
N ARG A 450 -14.26 2.61 -17.05
CA ARG A 450 -15.12 2.26 -18.19
C ARG A 450 -14.45 1.38 -19.23
N TYR A 451 -13.17 1.64 -19.56
CA TYR A 451 -12.47 0.95 -20.63
C TYR A 451 -11.77 -0.33 -20.16
N LEU A 452 -11.26 -0.36 -18.94
CA LEU A 452 -10.43 -1.46 -18.42
C LEU A 452 -11.16 -2.34 -17.41
N GLY A 453 -12.30 -1.90 -16.86
CA GLY A 453 -13.09 -2.69 -15.92
C GLY A 453 -12.42 -2.90 -14.55
N ILE A 454 -11.45 -2.05 -14.20
CA ILE A 454 -10.74 -2.06 -12.91
C ILE A 454 -11.02 -0.77 -12.14
N ASP A 455 -10.98 -0.83 -10.81
CA ASP A 455 -11.11 0.38 -10.00
C ASP A 455 -9.92 1.34 -10.22
N CYS A 456 -10.18 2.64 -10.10
CA CYS A 456 -9.17 3.66 -10.35
C CYS A 456 -9.23 4.79 -9.30
N SER A 457 -8.28 4.76 -8.37
CA SER A 457 -8.00 5.89 -7.47
C SER A 457 -7.42 7.09 -8.25
N VAL A 458 -7.24 8.23 -7.61
CA VAL A 458 -6.53 9.40 -8.18
C VAL A 458 -5.51 9.95 -7.20
N LEU A 459 -4.36 10.42 -7.67
CA LEU A 459 -3.39 11.14 -6.83
C LEU A 459 -3.30 12.60 -7.32
N MET A 460 -3.66 13.52 -6.43
CA MET A 460 -3.78 14.94 -6.73
C MET A 460 -3.14 15.79 -5.63
N GLY A 461 -2.48 16.89 -5.99
CA GLY A 461 -1.77 17.74 -5.05
C GLY A 461 -0.89 18.79 -5.72
N ALA A 462 -0.26 19.63 -4.90
CA ALA A 462 0.67 20.69 -5.30
C ALA A 462 2.04 20.11 -5.70
N ASN A 463 2.07 19.39 -6.82
CA ASN A 463 3.17 18.50 -7.16
C ASN A 463 3.98 18.99 -8.36
N ILE A 464 4.87 19.98 -8.15
CA ILE A 464 5.84 20.38 -9.17
C ILE A 464 6.93 19.31 -9.25
N ALA A 465 7.00 18.61 -10.38
CA ALA A 465 7.83 17.42 -10.56
C ALA A 465 9.31 17.64 -10.23
N THR A 466 9.90 18.77 -10.61
CA THR A 466 11.32 19.06 -10.37
C THR A 466 11.64 19.30 -8.89
N ASP A 467 10.69 19.83 -8.12
CA ASP A 467 10.90 20.11 -6.70
C ASP A 467 10.79 18.82 -5.89
N ILE A 468 9.87 17.94 -6.27
CA ILE A 468 9.78 16.57 -5.74
C ILE A 468 10.98 15.74 -6.15
N GLY A 469 11.51 15.91 -7.36
CA GLY A 469 12.78 15.32 -7.79
C GLY A 469 13.98 15.72 -6.92
N ARG A 470 13.95 16.93 -6.37
CA ARG A 470 14.94 17.43 -5.39
C ARG A 470 14.62 17.02 -3.95
N GLU A 471 13.63 16.16 -3.76
CA GLU A 471 13.16 15.68 -2.46
C GLU A 471 12.75 16.82 -1.52
N GLN A 472 12.22 17.92 -2.10
CA GLN A 472 11.63 18.99 -1.32
C GLN A 472 10.26 18.55 -0.79
N MET A 473 9.95 19.02 0.42
CA MET A 473 8.71 18.65 1.11
C MET A 473 7.48 19.04 0.28
N SER A 474 6.64 18.04 0.00
CA SER A 474 5.39 18.18 -0.72
C SER A 474 4.32 17.25 -0.14
N GLU A 475 3.08 17.47 -0.54
CA GLU A 475 1.92 16.72 -0.10
C GLU A 475 1.00 16.40 -1.28
N ALA A 476 0.33 15.26 -1.21
CA ALA A 476 -0.72 14.85 -2.14
C ALA A 476 -1.85 14.14 -1.38
N VAL A 477 -3.02 14.06 -1.99
CA VAL A 477 -4.09 13.17 -1.56
C VAL A 477 -4.30 12.08 -2.58
N ILE A 478 -4.63 10.88 -2.10
CA ILE A 478 -5.21 9.81 -2.88
C ILE A 478 -6.72 9.85 -2.69
N GLY A 479 -7.42 10.24 -3.75
CA GLY A 479 -8.87 10.13 -3.85
C GLY A 479 -9.28 8.70 -4.18
N TYR A 480 -10.18 8.08 -3.42
CA TYR A 480 -10.51 6.65 -3.59
C TYR A 480 -11.99 6.31 -3.40
N ASP A 481 -12.41 5.24 -4.08
CA ASP A 481 -13.65 4.51 -3.77
C ASP A 481 -13.35 3.20 -3.01
N ASP A 482 -12.23 2.53 -3.34
CA ASP A 482 -11.69 1.37 -2.63
C ASP A 482 -10.56 1.78 -1.67
N LEU A 483 -10.83 1.70 -0.36
CA LEU A 483 -9.85 2.05 0.68
C LEU A 483 -8.64 1.13 0.69
N ASP A 484 -8.78 -0.16 0.37
CA ASP A 484 -7.68 -1.11 0.43
C ASP A 484 -6.74 -0.94 -0.76
N ALA A 485 -7.28 -0.62 -1.94
CA ALA A 485 -6.47 -0.14 -3.07
C ALA A 485 -5.72 1.16 -2.71
N ALA A 486 -6.40 2.11 -2.07
CA ALA A 486 -5.80 3.40 -1.68
C ALA A 486 -4.64 3.24 -0.69
N LYS A 487 -4.74 2.32 0.29
CA LYS A 487 -3.65 2.00 1.23
C LYS A 487 -2.41 1.46 0.50
N LYS A 488 -2.60 0.59 -0.50
CA LYS A 488 -1.50 0.07 -1.32
C LYS A 488 -0.80 1.19 -2.08
N PHE A 489 -1.56 2.07 -2.73
CA PHE A 489 -0.99 3.22 -3.43
C PHE A 489 -0.34 4.24 -2.48
N ARG A 490 -0.89 4.43 -1.28
CA ARG A 490 -0.25 5.26 -0.25
C ARG A 490 1.12 4.69 0.11
N LYS A 491 1.21 3.40 0.42
CA LYS A 491 2.51 2.74 0.71
C LYS A 491 3.48 2.86 -0.47
N LEU A 492 2.97 2.79 -1.70
CA LEU A 492 3.77 2.92 -2.92
C LEU A 492 4.34 4.34 -3.14
N PHE A 493 3.63 5.40 -2.72
CA PHE A 493 4.05 6.80 -2.99
C PHE A 493 4.56 7.58 -1.78
N GLU A 494 4.17 7.22 -0.55
CA GLU A 494 4.52 8.00 0.65
C GLU A 494 6.03 7.94 0.90
N ARG A 495 6.64 9.12 1.08
CA ARG A 495 8.07 9.29 1.37
C ARG A 495 8.24 10.33 2.50
N PRO A 496 9.39 10.39 3.17
CA PRO A 496 9.66 11.43 4.17
C PRO A 496 9.46 12.87 3.65
N TYR A 497 9.72 13.08 2.34
CA TYR A 497 9.53 14.36 1.64
C TYR A 497 8.21 14.46 0.87
N PHE A 498 7.40 13.39 0.81
CA PHE A 498 6.15 13.34 0.06
C PHE A 498 5.04 12.68 0.88
N ARG A 499 4.26 13.50 1.59
CA ARG A 499 3.18 12.99 2.46
C ARG A 499 1.93 12.73 1.66
N VAL A 500 1.25 11.61 1.97
CA VAL A 500 0.08 11.17 1.23
C VAL A 500 -1.13 11.03 2.15
N GLY A 501 -2.11 11.91 1.98
CA GLY A 501 -3.43 11.83 2.62
C GLY A 501 -4.36 10.87 1.87
N LEU A 502 -5.33 10.27 2.57
CA LEU A 502 -6.40 9.47 1.97
C LEU A 502 -7.71 10.27 2.02
N LEU A 503 -8.38 10.40 0.89
CA LEU A 503 -9.61 11.18 0.75
C LEU A 503 -10.73 10.35 0.07
N PRO A 504 -11.88 10.11 0.72
CA PRO A 504 -13.02 9.42 0.12
C PRO A 504 -13.85 10.33 -0.80
N ASP A 505 -13.18 11.01 -1.74
CA ASP A 505 -13.78 11.86 -2.78
C ASP A 505 -12.86 11.93 -4.03
N PRO A 506 -12.77 10.85 -4.82
CA PRO A 506 -11.91 10.81 -6.00
C PRO A 506 -12.33 11.83 -7.06
N VAL A 507 -13.64 12.02 -7.24
CA VAL A 507 -14.19 12.96 -8.22
C VAL A 507 -13.82 14.40 -7.86
N GLY A 508 -14.00 14.80 -6.60
CA GLY A 508 -13.64 16.14 -6.14
C GLY A 508 -12.15 16.43 -6.29
N ALA A 509 -11.29 15.48 -5.91
CA ALA A 509 -9.85 15.63 -6.04
C ALA A 509 -9.40 15.79 -7.51
N GLU A 510 -9.94 14.96 -8.41
CA GLU A 510 -9.59 14.97 -9.84
C GLU A 510 -10.11 16.23 -10.55
N MET A 511 -11.31 16.71 -10.18
CA MET A 511 -11.86 17.96 -10.68
C MET A 511 -11.03 19.17 -10.25
N CYS A 512 -10.56 19.22 -8.99
CA CYS A 512 -9.66 20.27 -8.51
C CYS A 512 -8.37 20.33 -9.35
N GLY A 513 -7.73 19.17 -9.54
CA GLY A 513 -6.49 19.06 -10.33
C GLY A 513 -6.67 19.48 -11.79
N THR A 514 -7.85 19.24 -12.36
CA THR A 514 -8.20 19.59 -13.74
C THR A 514 -8.46 21.09 -13.89
N LEU A 515 -9.37 21.65 -13.10
CA LEU A 515 -9.89 23.01 -13.28
C LEU A 515 -8.91 24.11 -12.87
N LYS A 516 -7.99 23.85 -11.92
CA LYS A 516 -7.02 24.85 -11.45
C LYS A 516 -6.18 25.46 -12.58
N ASN A 517 -5.94 24.70 -13.65
CA ASN A 517 -5.09 25.14 -14.76
C ASN A 517 -5.72 26.30 -15.53
N ILE A 518 -7.06 26.40 -15.57
CA ILE A 518 -7.78 27.55 -16.13
C ILE A 518 -7.50 28.77 -15.26
N VAL A 519 -7.65 28.65 -13.95
CA VAL A 519 -7.40 29.75 -12.99
C VAL A 519 -5.96 30.22 -13.06
N ALA A 520 -5.00 29.30 -13.23
CA ALA A 520 -3.59 29.63 -13.39
C ALA A 520 -3.29 30.45 -14.66
N ILE A 521 -4.05 30.26 -15.75
CA ILE A 521 -3.96 31.15 -16.92
C ILE A 521 -4.42 32.56 -16.54
N GLY A 522 -5.58 32.69 -15.87
CA GLY A 522 -6.06 33.99 -15.40
C GLY A 522 -5.06 34.69 -14.46
N ALA A 523 -4.43 33.93 -13.57
CA ALA A 523 -3.36 34.43 -12.68
C ALA A 523 -2.12 34.89 -13.47
N GLY A 524 -1.73 34.16 -14.52
CA GLY A 524 -0.65 34.57 -15.43
C GLY A 524 -0.99 35.82 -16.25
N MET A 525 -2.24 35.99 -16.66
CA MET A 525 -2.71 37.23 -17.32
C MET A 525 -2.57 38.44 -16.38
N VAL A 526 -2.91 38.29 -15.10
CA VAL A 526 -2.71 39.32 -14.07
C VAL A 526 -1.22 39.67 -13.92
N ASP A 527 -0.34 38.66 -13.87
CA ASP A 527 1.11 38.88 -13.82
C ASP A 527 1.61 39.61 -15.08
N GLY A 528 1.10 39.24 -16.26
CA GLY A 528 1.47 39.85 -17.54
C GLY A 528 0.98 41.30 -17.69
N LEU A 529 -0.14 41.65 -17.06
CA LEU A 529 -0.64 43.02 -16.94
C LEU A 529 0.16 43.88 -15.92
N GLY A 530 1.08 43.28 -15.17
CA GLY A 530 1.84 43.96 -14.13
C GLY A 530 1.00 44.34 -12.91
N LEU A 531 -0.11 43.64 -12.67
CA LEU A 531 -1.01 43.91 -11.56
C LEU A 531 -0.50 43.27 -10.26
N GLY A 532 -0.82 43.90 -9.13
CA GLY A 532 -0.31 43.50 -7.81
C GLY A 532 -0.98 42.25 -7.21
N PRO A 533 -0.49 41.81 -6.04
CA PRO A 533 -0.92 40.58 -5.37
C PRO A 533 -2.42 40.56 -5.01
N ASN A 534 -3.03 41.71 -4.75
CA ASN A 534 -4.47 41.80 -4.44
C ASN A 534 -5.34 41.38 -5.62
N SER A 535 -5.01 41.84 -6.84
CA SER A 535 -5.74 41.45 -8.05
C SER A 535 -5.59 39.96 -8.33
N LYS A 536 -4.37 39.42 -8.13
CA LYS A 536 -4.11 37.99 -8.28
C LYS A 536 -4.89 37.15 -7.26
N ALA A 537 -4.95 37.59 -6.01
CA ALA A 537 -5.74 36.94 -4.96
C ALA A 537 -7.24 36.93 -5.29
N THR A 538 -7.77 38.00 -5.90
CA THR A 538 -9.17 38.06 -6.36
C THR A 538 -9.45 36.98 -7.42
N ILE A 539 -8.56 36.80 -8.40
CA ILE A 539 -8.67 35.76 -9.43
C ILE A 539 -8.60 34.36 -8.81
N ILE A 540 -7.65 34.12 -7.90
CA ILE A 540 -7.50 32.81 -7.23
C ILE A 540 -8.76 32.48 -6.40
N ARG A 541 -9.25 33.44 -5.60
CA ARG A 541 -10.45 33.25 -4.78
C ARG A 541 -11.69 32.98 -5.64
N GLN A 542 -11.90 33.76 -6.69
CA GLN A 542 -13.04 33.55 -7.59
C GLN A 542 -12.91 32.22 -8.34
N GLY A 543 -11.71 31.88 -8.81
CA GLY A 543 -11.43 30.61 -9.45
C GLY A 543 -11.74 29.42 -8.54
N LEU A 544 -11.37 29.47 -7.25
CA LEU A 544 -11.70 28.42 -6.29
C LEU A 544 -13.22 28.24 -6.11
N ILE A 545 -13.98 29.34 -6.10
CA ILE A 545 -15.45 29.29 -6.01
C ILE A 545 -16.05 28.64 -7.25
N GLU A 546 -15.58 29.01 -8.44
CA GLU A 546 -16.05 28.43 -9.70
C GLU A 546 -15.64 26.96 -9.84
N MET A 547 -14.43 26.59 -9.42
CA MET A 547 -14.00 25.19 -9.33
C MET A 547 -14.96 24.37 -8.45
N ARG A 548 -15.28 24.88 -7.25
CA ARG A 548 -16.20 24.23 -6.32
C ARG A 548 -17.61 24.11 -6.88
N SER A 549 -18.17 25.22 -7.37
CA SER A 549 -19.52 25.25 -7.91
C SER A 549 -19.65 24.33 -9.13
N PHE A 550 -18.69 24.36 -10.05
CA PHE A 550 -18.69 23.57 -11.27
C PHE A 550 -18.63 22.08 -10.97
N SER A 551 -17.73 21.70 -10.06
CA SER A 551 -17.57 20.31 -9.63
C SER A 551 -18.87 19.77 -9.03
N LYS A 552 -19.54 20.53 -8.15
CA LYS A 552 -20.80 20.11 -7.51
C LYS A 552 -21.98 20.11 -8.49
N ALA A 553 -22.00 21.02 -9.46
CA ALA A 553 -23.04 21.07 -10.48
C ALA A 553 -22.99 19.86 -11.42
N LEU A 554 -21.79 19.33 -11.71
CA LEU A 554 -21.62 18.11 -12.49
C LEU A 554 -21.72 16.84 -11.65
N TYR A 555 -21.21 16.89 -10.42
CA TYR A 555 -21.07 15.75 -9.53
C TYR A 555 -21.55 16.11 -8.12
N PRO A 556 -22.84 15.86 -7.79
CA PRO A 556 -23.41 16.20 -6.49
C PRO A 556 -22.74 15.52 -5.28
N SER A 557 -21.98 14.44 -5.51
CA SER A 557 -21.23 13.70 -4.48
C SER A 557 -19.97 14.43 -3.98
N VAL A 558 -19.50 15.44 -4.71
CA VAL A 558 -18.29 16.19 -4.37
C VAL A 558 -18.46 16.91 -3.03
N ARG A 559 -17.46 16.77 -2.16
CA ARG A 559 -17.45 17.33 -0.80
C ARG A 559 -16.82 18.72 -0.79
N ASP A 560 -17.30 19.57 0.12
CA ASP A 560 -16.74 20.90 0.28
C ASP A 560 -15.33 20.87 0.89
N ASP A 561 -15.09 19.95 1.83
CA ASP A 561 -13.79 19.79 2.51
C ASP A 561 -12.65 19.48 1.52
N THR A 562 -12.94 18.78 0.41
CA THR A 562 -11.99 18.45 -0.66
C THR A 562 -11.29 19.68 -1.26
N PHE A 563 -11.94 20.84 -1.26
CA PHE A 563 -11.35 22.09 -1.77
C PHE A 563 -10.35 22.72 -0.80
N LEU A 564 -10.37 22.33 0.47
CA LEU A 564 -9.41 22.76 1.50
C LEU A 564 -8.17 21.86 1.57
N GLU A 565 -8.23 20.67 0.97
CA GLU A 565 -7.11 19.74 0.86
C GLU A 565 -6.04 20.22 -0.11
N CYS A 566 -4.87 19.57 -0.11
CA CYS A 566 -3.75 19.92 -0.98
C CYS A 566 -4.06 19.75 -2.48
N CYS A 567 -5.03 18.90 -2.87
CA CYS A 567 -5.52 18.84 -4.25
C CYS A 567 -6.35 20.06 -4.68
N GLY A 568 -6.98 20.74 -3.73
CA GLY A 568 -7.82 21.91 -3.94
C GLY A 568 -7.00 23.20 -3.88
N VAL A 569 -7.09 23.91 -2.76
CA VAL A 569 -6.44 25.22 -2.56
C VAL A 569 -4.92 25.13 -2.68
N GLY A 570 -4.29 24.06 -2.17
CA GLY A 570 -2.83 23.89 -2.21
C GLY A 570 -2.30 23.87 -3.65
N ASP A 571 -2.84 22.97 -4.48
CA ASP A 571 -2.46 22.82 -5.88
C ASP A 571 -2.79 24.08 -6.70
N LEU A 572 -3.95 24.70 -6.44
CA LEU A 572 -4.34 25.95 -7.07
C LEU A 572 -3.31 27.06 -6.81
N VAL A 573 -2.95 27.29 -5.55
CA VAL A 573 -1.98 28.33 -5.17
C VAL A 573 -0.62 28.03 -5.82
N ALA A 574 -0.07 26.83 -5.64
CA ALA A 574 1.22 26.47 -6.21
C ALA A 574 1.26 26.68 -7.74
N THR A 575 0.18 26.33 -8.44
CA THR A 575 0.09 26.49 -9.90
C THR A 575 -0.01 27.95 -10.33
N CYS A 576 -0.76 28.78 -9.60
CA CYS A 576 -0.91 30.21 -9.90
C CYS A 576 0.37 31.02 -9.65
N TYR A 577 1.31 30.52 -8.84
CA TYR A 577 2.59 31.18 -8.58
C TYR A 577 3.78 30.57 -9.31
N GLY A 578 3.84 29.24 -9.47
CA GLY A 578 4.99 28.54 -10.04
C GLY A 578 4.70 27.66 -11.27
N GLY A 579 3.44 27.58 -11.70
CA GLY A 579 3.03 26.65 -12.75
C GLY A 579 3.36 27.12 -14.18
N ARG A 580 3.50 26.14 -15.08
CA ARG A 580 3.71 26.36 -16.53
C ARG A 580 2.56 27.16 -17.17
N ASN A 581 1.31 26.91 -16.76
CA ASN A 581 0.14 27.65 -17.27
C ASN A 581 0.24 29.15 -16.96
N ARG A 582 0.67 29.50 -15.74
CA ARG A 582 0.91 30.88 -15.33
C ARG A 582 2.06 31.51 -16.13
N LEU A 583 3.19 30.79 -16.26
CA LEU A 583 4.37 31.27 -17.01
C LEU A 583 4.05 31.62 -18.46
N VAL A 584 3.38 30.70 -19.17
CA VAL A 584 3.04 30.92 -20.59
C VAL A 584 1.99 32.03 -20.73
N ALA A 585 0.98 32.07 -19.87
CA ALA A 585 -0.04 33.12 -19.92
C ALA A 585 0.53 34.52 -19.61
N GLU A 586 1.49 34.62 -18.69
CA GLU A 586 2.21 35.88 -18.43
C GLU A 586 2.97 36.36 -19.67
N ALA A 587 3.75 35.48 -20.29
CA ALA A 587 4.49 35.81 -21.51
C ALA A 587 3.55 36.20 -22.66
N TRP A 588 2.45 35.46 -22.82
CA TRP A 588 1.42 35.75 -23.81
C TRP A 588 0.80 37.13 -23.62
N THR A 589 0.39 37.47 -22.39
CA THR A 589 -0.20 38.76 -22.09
C THR A 589 0.78 39.92 -22.31
N ARG A 590 2.05 39.77 -21.91
CA ARG A 590 3.07 40.79 -22.17
C ARG A 590 3.29 41.02 -23.67
N ALA A 591 3.30 39.95 -24.47
CA ALA A 591 3.43 40.02 -25.92
C ALA A 591 2.25 40.77 -26.57
N GLN A 592 1.01 40.49 -26.11
CA GLN A 592 -0.19 41.22 -26.54
C GLN A 592 -0.10 42.72 -26.23
N LEU A 593 0.31 43.09 -25.00
CA LEU A 593 0.43 44.49 -24.59
C LEU A 593 1.56 45.25 -25.30
N ALA A 594 2.63 44.55 -25.67
CA ALA A 594 3.75 45.13 -26.42
C ALA A 594 3.44 45.35 -27.91
N GLY A 595 2.24 44.99 -28.38
CA GLY A 595 1.86 45.07 -29.80
C GLY A 595 2.55 44.03 -30.67
N ASN A 596 3.10 42.96 -30.08
CA ASN A 596 3.72 41.84 -30.77
C ASN A 596 3.00 40.53 -30.39
N PRO A 597 1.74 40.34 -30.82
CA PRO A 597 0.91 39.22 -30.40
C PRO A 597 1.55 37.89 -30.83
N ARG A 598 1.58 36.94 -29.90
CA ARG A 598 2.07 35.57 -30.14
C ARG A 598 0.96 34.56 -29.81
N SER A 599 0.99 33.40 -30.43
CA SER A 599 0.07 32.31 -30.10
C SER A 599 0.48 31.60 -28.81
N PHE A 600 -0.45 30.88 -28.17
CA PHE A 600 -0.12 30.02 -27.04
C PHE A 600 0.74 28.83 -27.48
N GLU A 601 0.56 28.36 -28.71
CA GLU A 601 1.31 27.28 -29.34
C GLU A 601 2.79 27.63 -29.51
N ASP A 602 3.09 28.84 -29.99
CA ASP A 602 4.48 29.30 -30.17
C ASP A 602 5.20 29.40 -28.81
N LEU A 603 4.50 29.92 -27.80
CA LEU A 603 5.06 30.07 -26.46
C LEU A 603 5.15 28.74 -25.71
N GLU A 604 4.25 27.78 -25.97
CA GLU A 604 4.39 26.40 -25.51
C GLU A 604 5.70 25.80 -26.05
N ALA A 605 5.91 25.88 -27.37
CA ALA A 605 7.08 25.29 -28.02
C ALA A 605 8.39 25.89 -27.49
N GLU A 606 8.43 27.22 -27.33
CA GLU A 606 9.62 27.95 -26.86
C GLU A 606 9.90 27.73 -25.37
N LEU A 607 8.90 27.94 -24.51
CA LEU A 607 9.10 28.01 -23.07
C LEU A 607 9.06 26.63 -22.41
N LEU A 608 8.31 25.68 -22.97
CA LEU A 608 8.07 24.38 -22.33
C LEU A 608 8.92 23.24 -22.92
N LYS A 609 9.69 23.49 -23.99
CA LYS A 609 10.68 22.57 -24.57
C LYS A 609 10.17 21.13 -24.73
N GLY A 610 8.96 20.98 -25.28
CA GLY A 610 8.32 19.69 -25.52
C GLY A 610 7.33 19.23 -24.44
N GLN A 611 7.26 19.91 -23.29
CA GLN A 611 6.16 19.70 -22.33
C GLN A 611 4.87 20.40 -22.81
N LYS A 612 3.72 19.84 -22.44
CA LYS A 612 2.40 20.31 -22.91
C LYS A 612 1.71 21.28 -21.95
N LEU A 613 1.08 22.31 -22.50
CA LEU A 613 0.25 23.30 -21.85
C LEU A 613 -1.20 22.79 -21.79
N GLN A 614 -1.71 22.54 -20.59
CA GLN A 614 -3.00 21.87 -20.43
C GLN A 614 -4.15 22.85 -20.20
N GLY A 615 -3.90 24.04 -19.61
CA GLY A 615 -4.96 24.97 -19.21
C GLY A 615 -5.79 25.52 -20.37
N VAL A 616 -5.18 25.72 -21.54
CA VAL A 616 -5.88 26.21 -22.75
C VAL A 616 -6.88 25.17 -23.23
N LEU A 617 -6.45 23.91 -23.34
CA LEU A 617 -7.31 22.78 -23.71
C LEU A 617 -8.46 22.63 -22.71
N THR A 618 -8.15 22.58 -21.41
CA THR A 618 -9.17 22.45 -20.37
C THR A 618 -10.14 23.64 -20.35
N SER A 619 -9.68 24.85 -20.68
CA SER A 619 -10.55 26.02 -20.79
C SER A 619 -11.57 25.85 -21.92
N ASN A 620 -11.14 25.38 -23.09
CA ASN A 620 -12.03 25.13 -24.22
C ASN A 620 -13.03 24.00 -23.91
N GLU A 621 -12.55 22.93 -23.26
CA GLU A 621 -13.39 21.82 -22.81
C GLU A 621 -14.46 22.25 -21.80
N VAL A 622 -14.07 23.04 -20.78
CA VAL A 622 -15.03 23.59 -19.82
C VAL A 622 -16.01 24.52 -20.53
N GLN A 623 -15.55 25.37 -21.45
CA GLN A 623 -16.41 26.29 -22.18
C GLN A 623 -17.48 25.56 -23.00
N GLU A 624 -17.14 24.44 -23.64
CA GLU A 624 -18.11 23.62 -24.38
C GLU A 624 -19.25 23.13 -23.46
N ILE A 625 -18.92 22.69 -22.25
CA ILE A 625 -19.90 22.30 -21.23
C ILE A 625 -20.74 23.50 -20.79
N LEU A 626 -20.09 24.63 -20.50
CA LEU A 626 -20.77 25.84 -20.05
C LEU A 626 -21.78 26.34 -21.08
N LYS A 627 -21.39 26.35 -22.35
CA LYS A 627 -22.26 26.74 -23.47
C LYS A 627 -23.44 25.78 -23.61
N THR A 628 -23.18 24.47 -23.64
CA THR A 628 -24.21 23.43 -23.79
C THR A 628 -25.23 23.43 -22.64
N ARG A 629 -24.81 23.84 -21.44
CA ARG A 629 -25.66 23.90 -20.25
C ARG A 629 -26.21 25.30 -19.96
N HIS A 630 -25.93 26.29 -20.81
CA HIS A 630 -26.28 27.70 -20.59
C HIS A 630 -25.76 28.25 -19.24
N TRP A 631 -24.56 27.85 -18.84
CA TRP A 631 -23.92 28.19 -17.58
C TRP A 631 -22.87 29.30 -17.69
N GLU A 632 -22.61 29.86 -18.87
CA GLU A 632 -21.56 30.86 -19.09
C GLU A 632 -21.61 32.05 -18.11
N HIS A 633 -22.82 32.54 -17.79
CA HIS A 633 -23.02 33.63 -16.83
C HIS A 633 -22.83 33.22 -15.37
N SER A 634 -23.00 31.93 -15.05
CA SER A 634 -22.80 31.37 -13.71
C SER A 634 -21.33 31.14 -13.37
N TYR A 635 -20.46 31.08 -14.39
CA TYR A 635 -19.01 30.87 -14.26
C TYR A 635 -18.23 31.98 -14.97
N PRO A 636 -18.34 33.23 -14.48
CA PRO A 636 -17.90 34.40 -15.22
C PRO A 636 -16.38 34.46 -15.44
N LEU A 637 -15.57 33.96 -14.50
CA LEU A 637 -14.12 33.91 -14.66
C LEU A 637 -13.70 32.88 -15.70
N PHE A 638 -14.22 31.64 -15.64
CA PHE A 638 -13.92 30.62 -16.66
C PHE A 638 -14.30 31.08 -18.06
N THR A 639 -15.51 31.64 -18.21
CA THR A 639 -16.00 32.18 -19.48
C THR A 639 -15.11 33.31 -20.01
N THR A 640 -14.74 34.26 -19.14
CA THR A 640 -13.88 35.39 -19.55
C THR A 640 -12.49 34.92 -19.96
N ILE A 641 -11.87 34.02 -19.19
CA ILE A 641 -10.56 33.46 -19.54
C ILE A 641 -10.63 32.77 -20.90
N ASN A 642 -11.66 31.97 -21.16
CA ASN A 642 -11.82 31.31 -22.45
C ASN A 642 -11.96 32.32 -23.61
N ARG A 643 -12.75 33.37 -23.41
CA ARG A 643 -12.94 34.42 -24.43
C ARG A 643 -11.65 35.19 -24.73
N ILE A 644 -10.81 35.42 -23.71
CA ILE A 644 -9.49 36.04 -23.90
C ILE A 644 -8.57 35.10 -24.68
N ILE A 645 -8.49 33.83 -24.30
CA ILE A 645 -7.63 32.83 -24.97
C ILE A 645 -7.96 32.71 -26.45
N ASN A 646 -9.24 32.75 -26.81
CA ASN A 646 -9.72 32.64 -28.18
C ASN A 646 -9.79 33.98 -28.94
N GLY A 647 -9.25 35.07 -28.37
CA GLY A 647 -9.12 36.35 -29.05
C GLY A 647 -10.39 37.20 -29.15
N TYR A 648 -11.47 36.82 -28.44
CA TYR A 648 -12.71 37.60 -28.41
C TYR A 648 -12.64 38.82 -27.48
N LEU A 649 -11.78 38.77 -26.46
CA LEU A 649 -11.59 39.84 -25.48
C LEU A 649 -10.11 40.13 -25.24
N PRO A 650 -9.73 41.39 -24.94
CA PRO A 650 -8.36 41.70 -24.58
C PRO A 650 -8.03 41.21 -23.16
N PRO A 651 -6.76 40.90 -22.85
CA PRO A 651 -6.35 40.36 -21.54
C PRO A 651 -6.68 41.28 -20.36
N SER A 652 -6.78 42.59 -20.58
CA SER A 652 -7.13 43.57 -19.54
C SER A 652 -8.48 43.32 -18.88
N ILE A 653 -9.41 42.62 -19.56
CA ILE A 653 -10.74 42.30 -19.03
C ILE A 653 -10.70 41.18 -17.97
N VAL A 654 -9.58 40.47 -17.79
CA VAL A 654 -9.51 39.35 -16.83
C VAL A 654 -9.88 39.76 -15.39
N VAL A 655 -9.65 41.03 -15.01
CA VAL A 655 -10.01 41.57 -13.69
C VAL A 655 -11.44 42.10 -13.60
N ASP A 656 -12.10 42.29 -14.75
CA ASP A 656 -13.53 42.60 -14.86
C ASP A 656 -14.27 41.41 -15.52
N TYR A 657 -14.03 40.23 -14.97
CA TYR A 657 -14.56 38.97 -15.49
C TYR A 657 -16.10 38.89 -15.49
N VAL A 658 -16.79 39.74 -14.73
CA VAL A 658 -18.25 39.84 -14.77
C VAL A 658 -18.71 40.56 -16.03
N ALA A 659 -18.01 41.62 -16.45
CA ALA A 659 -18.27 42.25 -17.74
C ALA A 659 -17.85 41.34 -18.90
N GLY A 660 -16.69 40.69 -18.77
CA GLY A 660 -16.18 39.76 -19.78
C GLY A 660 -17.13 38.60 -20.07
N SER A 661 -17.84 38.07 -19.06
CA SER A 661 -18.81 36.98 -19.25
C SER A 661 -20.12 37.41 -19.91
N LYS A 662 -20.41 38.72 -19.99
CA LYS A 662 -21.60 39.26 -20.67
C LYS A 662 -21.37 39.59 -22.14
N PHE A 663 -20.13 39.54 -22.62
CA PHE A 663 -19.82 39.76 -24.03
C PHE A 663 -20.44 38.68 -24.93
N GLU A 664 -21.30 39.06 -25.87
CA GLU A 664 -21.84 38.12 -26.85
C GLU A 664 -20.83 37.87 -27.97
N VAL A 665 -20.48 36.60 -28.20
CA VAL A 665 -19.53 36.22 -29.24
C VAL A 665 -20.25 36.24 -30.59
N PRO A 666 -19.78 37.02 -31.59
CA PRO A 666 -20.43 37.10 -32.90
C PRO A 666 -20.48 35.74 -33.61
N GLY A 667 -21.64 35.39 -34.20
CA GLY A 667 -21.82 34.15 -34.99
C GLY A 667 -22.27 32.93 -34.18
N VAL A 668 -22.62 33.10 -32.90
CA VAL A 668 -23.22 32.07 -32.04
C VAL A 668 -24.58 32.60 -31.58
N GLU A 669 -25.68 32.05 -32.11
CA GLU A 669 -27.03 32.40 -31.63
C GLU A 669 -27.19 31.93 -30.17
N SER A 670 -27.50 32.87 -29.27
CA SER A 670 -27.87 32.61 -27.89
C SER A 670 -29.40 32.49 -27.79
N GLU A 671 -29.92 31.28 -27.66
CA GLU A 671 -31.25 31.10 -27.10
C GLU A 671 -31.14 31.24 -25.57
N ALA A 672 -31.38 32.45 -25.06
CA ALA A 672 -31.67 32.72 -23.65
C ALA A 672 -33.17 33.08 -23.57
N GLU A 673 -33.99 32.73 -22.59
CA GLU A 673 -33.87 32.67 -21.13
C GLU A 673 -35.08 31.86 -20.60
N GLU A 674 -34.88 30.89 -19.70
CA GLU A 674 -35.87 30.64 -18.62
C GLU A 674 -35.12 30.25 -17.34
N ALA A 675 -35.21 31.13 -16.34
CA ALA A 675 -34.52 31.00 -15.06
C ALA A 675 -35.02 29.78 -14.27
N PHE A 676 -34.18 28.77 -14.11
CA PHE A 676 -34.46 27.65 -13.21
C PHE A 676 -34.20 28.05 -11.75
N VAL A 677 -35.25 28.46 -11.03
CA VAL A 677 -35.23 28.57 -9.57
C VAL A 677 -35.45 27.17 -8.99
N PRO A 678 -34.51 26.59 -8.20
CA PRO A 678 -34.73 25.29 -7.61
C PRO A 678 -35.80 25.37 -6.51
N LYS A 679 -36.99 24.84 -6.77
CA LYS A 679 -38.02 24.64 -5.74
C LYS A 679 -37.49 23.63 -4.71
N ARG A 680 -37.29 24.07 -3.46
CA ARG A 680 -37.17 23.21 -2.29
C ARG A 680 -38.35 22.21 -2.28
N ARG A 681 -38.10 20.93 -2.57
CA ARG A 681 -39.06 19.87 -2.26
C ARG A 681 -38.97 19.59 -0.76
N LEU A 682 -40.02 19.93 -0.02
CA LEU A 682 -40.28 19.33 1.29
C LEU A 682 -40.56 17.82 1.08
N PRO A 683 -40.18 16.94 2.03
CA PRO A 683 -40.42 15.51 1.87
C PRO A 683 -41.91 15.21 1.88
N ALA A 684 -42.39 14.47 0.87
CA ALA A 684 -43.74 13.93 0.86
C ALA A 684 -43.84 12.78 1.88
N ALA A 685 -44.83 12.84 2.75
CA ALA A 685 -45.18 11.77 3.68
C ALA A 685 -45.56 10.50 2.90
N GLN A 686 -44.97 9.37 3.28
CA GLN A 686 -45.32 8.05 2.74
C GLN A 686 -46.69 7.59 3.28
N PRO A 687 -47.58 7.03 2.45
CA PRO A 687 -48.78 6.38 2.94
C PRO A 687 -48.45 4.99 3.50
N GLN A 688 -48.88 4.72 4.74
CA GLN A 688 -48.86 3.39 5.35
C GLN A 688 -49.72 2.42 4.53
N GLN A 689 -49.12 1.35 4.02
CA GLN A 689 -49.87 0.18 3.54
C GLN A 689 -50.11 -0.77 4.71
N GLN A 690 -51.38 -0.84 5.12
CA GLN A 690 -51.93 -1.89 5.96
C GLN A 690 -51.95 -3.21 5.19
N GLN A 691 -51.20 -4.22 5.65
CA GLN A 691 -51.44 -5.61 5.29
C GLN A 691 -52.40 -6.23 6.30
N GLN A 692 -53.54 -6.66 5.77
CA GLN A 692 -54.59 -7.42 6.43
C GLN A 692 -54.08 -8.82 6.82
N GLN A 693 -54.22 -9.18 8.10
CA GLN A 693 -54.34 -10.57 8.53
C GLN A 693 -55.77 -10.80 9.01
N GLN A 694 -56.37 -11.88 8.52
CA GLN A 694 -57.74 -12.33 8.78
C GLN A 694 -57.95 -12.81 10.23
N PRO A 695 -59.21 -12.87 10.71
CA PRO A 695 -59.53 -13.09 12.11
C PRO A 695 -59.70 -14.58 12.45
N ALA A 696 -59.23 -14.99 13.62
CA ALA A 696 -59.65 -16.23 14.28
C ALA A 696 -60.28 -15.90 15.64
N ALA A 697 -61.50 -16.41 15.80
CA ALA A 697 -62.41 -16.15 16.90
C ALA A 697 -61.93 -16.67 18.26
N ALA A 698 -62.39 -15.99 19.31
CA ALA A 698 -62.22 -16.33 20.71
C ALA A 698 -63.02 -17.57 21.13
N LEU A 699 -62.49 -18.34 22.08
CA LEU A 699 -63.17 -18.81 23.32
C LEU A 699 -62.32 -19.88 24.02
N GLY A 700 -62.14 -19.75 25.34
CA GLY A 700 -61.75 -20.87 26.19
C GLY A 700 -60.90 -20.52 27.40
N ALA A 701 -61.52 -19.97 28.44
CA ALA A 701 -60.94 -19.85 29.77
C ALA A 701 -60.73 -21.22 30.44
N ARG A 702 -59.62 -21.38 31.19
CA ARG A 702 -59.62 -21.62 32.65
C ARG A 702 -58.25 -22.10 33.18
N ARG A 703 -57.87 -21.44 34.28
CA ARG A 703 -56.89 -21.79 35.34
C ARG A 703 -55.41 -21.63 35.04
#